data_AF-A0AB34G4U9-F1
#
_entry.id   AF-A0AB34G4U9-F1
#
_cell.length_a   1.000
_cell.length_b   1.000
_cell.length_c   1.000
_cell.angle_alpha   90.00
_cell.angle_beta   90.00
_cell.angle_gamma   90.00
#
_symmetry.space_group_name_H-M   'P 1'
#
loop_
_entity.id
_entity.type
_entity.pdbx_description
1 polymer ?
#
loop_
_entity_poly.entity_id
_entity_poly.type
_entity_poly.pdbx_seq_one_letter_code
_entity_poly.pdbx_strand_id
1 'polypeptide(L)'
;MPARRFHSILLAALAIAPLGLAQDPYPVTGVPVSDSKNGVPLRRNINDLQAAGGAQWDLYIRSLLEMQQANYTDPLSYFQVEGIHGRPFIEWNGTGGQQTSGWAGYCPHGEELFVSWHRPYVLLFEQVLVSHAKQLAQSYPEKLRAEYTQAADQLRSPFWDWAAGSTVPQSTVPAKITVNVPNGQGLQAQEVDNPLYTYKIPQPVLDGRYGTFDPQNRPQTVRCPAPQSYPASANELLAERPYRQWVYDLFTRSTNFSEFATTSNSIVSLELIHNGIHWDAACGEQFLSPDLSAFDPLFMLHHSNVDRLWSYWQAIKPDQDIFHDSYSGQSRFASPSGTTINSKSPLQPFFGRNRTPHTTESVRGIQGFGYSYEGLEYWTKSADQMKQDATRLINRLYSGQSAPRSRRQEPQTKNRYFARISVDRAELPKPCQIKLLLNGKEIAGVVVMGLPATGKIAAGLPLDRAMQGSKMSEMKHEDATSSIASSLSAKVIKADGSTADDVKSLKVELEDVTVSPPPSEDAFPKYGPSKFHNVANSLLFVPAVIAAPVASSGPSFILDYSETALTFNYSTPTPDATNWIGLFSSVRLSVPSLKPGTYTAYFLAKDGYVKITEQIDLRFNGFGPVKFIVDEFTTHNAREGDKFEAKIGGLIGVSPDANNKFRIVSSTNSNWATISANGVISGVPRYQGRSVMTVEATGSDGSKARIVVRVPVQRKHAQLVEKLTVLSFNLWHGGTQVNDYHNKQIRFLTSSGADVVGVQESQRGNVRRLAYALGWYFWETRDIGIISRYPITQQYPDTSAAGSVRISLDGTDTEVVMWNTHLGYDPYGPYDFCFSNMTRDQVLKREEESGRTPQITEIVNGMKEELENADKVALLLMGDFNAPSHLDWINATRDAHCDVGSFPWPSSVMPVEAGLIDSYRKAHDNPVATPGITWSPIYKDNEGRKEPMDRLDFIYYKGFLEVLSSEVVLVGKPQEEPNHQDNEWTSDHAAVKTVFNVKKR
;
A
#
# COMPACT_ATOMS: atom_id res chain seq x y z
N MET A 1 -37.48 -8.93 65.84
CA MET A 1 -37.27 -7.52 66.28
C MET A 1 -36.24 -6.87 65.36
N PRO A 2 -36.44 -5.60 64.99
CA PRO A 2 -36.54 -5.26 63.57
C PRO A 2 -35.69 -4.07 63.09
N ALA A 3 -35.70 -3.92 61.77
CA ALA A 3 -35.26 -2.78 60.98
C ALA A 3 -35.95 -1.43 61.33
N ARG A 4 -35.20 -0.33 61.16
CA ARG A 4 -35.71 1.04 60.91
C ARG A 4 -34.75 1.71 59.93
N ARG A 5 -35.11 1.84 58.65
CA ARG A 5 -35.81 2.97 58.00
C ARG A 5 -35.01 4.28 58.01
N PHE A 6 -34.41 4.63 56.87
CA PHE A 6 -34.34 6.00 56.40
C PHE A 6 -35.15 6.13 55.11
N HIS A 7 -35.99 7.16 55.07
CA HIS A 7 -37.09 7.35 54.14
C HIS A 7 -36.58 7.83 52.77
N SER A 8 -36.89 7.08 51.72
CA SER A 8 -36.91 7.59 50.36
C SER A 8 -38.16 8.45 50.19
N ILE A 9 -37.99 9.75 50.04
CA ILE A 9 -39.06 10.64 49.58
C ILE A 9 -39.21 10.41 48.08
N LEU A 10 -40.24 9.64 47.74
CA LEU A 10 -40.75 9.46 46.40
C LEU A 10 -41.36 10.80 45.95
N LEU A 11 -40.74 11.46 44.96
CA LEU A 11 -41.42 12.46 44.14
C LEU A 11 -41.65 11.82 42.78
N ALA A 12 -42.82 11.23 42.66
CA ALA A 12 -43.37 10.74 41.41
C ALA A 12 -43.67 11.94 40.50
N ALA A 13 -42.99 12.02 39.35
CA ALA A 13 -43.49 12.72 38.18
C ALA A 13 -43.85 11.64 37.15
N LEU A 14 -45.11 11.68 36.72
CA LEU A 14 -45.82 10.62 36.03
C LEU A 14 -45.17 10.18 34.71
N ALA A 15 -44.87 8.89 34.61
CA ALA A 15 -44.81 8.18 33.34
C ALA A 15 -46.25 7.85 32.89
N ILE A 16 -46.79 8.64 31.96
CA ILE A 16 -47.92 8.24 31.13
C ILE A 16 -47.46 8.37 29.68
N ALA A 17 -47.26 7.23 29.02
CA ALA A 17 -47.27 7.20 27.57
C ALA A 17 -48.73 7.18 27.09
N PRO A 18 -49.06 8.00 26.09
CA PRO A 18 -49.99 7.58 25.06
C PRO A 18 -49.32 7.60 23.67
N LEU A 19 -49.84 6.76 22.80
CA LEU A 19 -49.53 6.71 21.38
C LEU A 19 -49.66 8.10 20.70
N GLY A 20 -48.76 8.41 19.76
CA GLY A 20 -49.10 9.19 18.57
C GLY A 20 -49.22 10.72 18.68
N LEU A 21 -48.39 11.41 19.48
CA LEU A 21 -48.14 12.85 19.32
C LEU A 21 -46.63 13.09 19.18
N ALA A 22 -46.21 13.68 18.07
CA ALA A 22 -44.82 14.04 17.82
C ALA A 22 -44.33 14.97 18.93
N GLN A 23 -43.40 14.52 19.78
CA GLN A 23 -42.68 15.40 20.70
C GLN A 23 -41.96 16.47 19.87
N ASP A 24 -41.98 17.72 20.34
CA ASP A 24 -41.23 18.79 19.68
C ASP A 24 -39.73 18.45 19.67
N PRO A 25 -39.05 18.62 18.53
CA PRO A 25 -37.60 18.42 18.44
C PRO A 25 -36.84 19.17 19.53
N TYR A 26 -35.93 18.47 20.20
CA TYR A 26 -34.92 19.04 21.09
C TYR A 26 -34.06 20.06 20.32
N PRO A 27 -34.08 21.35 20.73
CA PRO A 27 -33.36 22.39 20.02
C PRO A 27 -31.87 22.36 20.37
N VAL A 28 -31.03 22.31 19.36
CA VAL A 28 -29.57 22.46 19.44
C VAL A 28 -29.25 23.94 19.34
N THR A 29 -29.00 24.61 20.46
CA THR A 29 -28.71 26.07 20.45
C THR A 29 -27.34 26.42 21.01
N GLY A 30 -26.60 25.41 21.45
CA GLY A 30 -25.44 25.60 22.31
C GLY A 30 -25.84 26.07 23.70
N VAL A 31 -24.84 26.26 24.56
CA VAL A 31 -25.06 26.62 25.96
C VAL A 31 -25.42 28.11 26.07
N PRO A 32 -26.61 28.47 26.58
CA PRO A 32 -26.97 29.88 26.73
C PRO A 32 -26.00 30.62 27.66
N VAL A 33 -25.53 31.79 27.21
CA VAL A 33 -24.72 32.72 28.00
C VAL A 33 -25.57 33.93 28.33
N SER A 34 -25.78 34.19 29.62
CA SER A 34 -26.65 35.26 30.12
C SER A 34 -26.18 36.66 29.73
N ASP A 35 -24.87 36.86 29.56
CA ASP A 35 -24.28 38.13 29.16
C ASP A 35 -23.16 37.94 28.12
N SER A 36 -23.56 37.56 26.91
CA SER A 36 -22.62 37.32 25.80
C SER A 36 -21.86 38.57 25.34
N LYS A 37 -22.24 39.76 25.80
CA LYS A 37 -21.53 41.02 25.52
C LYS A 37 -20.28 41.19 26.41
N ASN A 38 -20.31 40.64 27.62
CA ASN A 38 -19.21 40.72 28.58
C ASN A 38 -18.28 39.50 28.55
N GLY A 39 -18.60 38.50 27.74
CA GLY A 39 -17.71 37.37 27.47
C GLY A 39 -18.46 36.09 27.17
N VAL A 40 -17.84 35.25 26.35
CA VAL A 40 -18.34 33.91 26.05
C VAL A 40 -17.29 32.88 26.45
N PRO A 41 -17.64 31.81 27.18
CA PRO A 41 -16.66 30.83 27.62
C PRO A 41 -15.92 30.17 26.46
N LEU A 42 -14.62 29.95 26.65
CA LEU A 42 -13.77 29.32 25.66
C LEU A 42 -13.80 27.79 25.83
N ARG A 43 -13.87 27.04 24.73
CA ARG A 43 -13.47 25.63 24.74
C ARG A 43 -11.97 25.58 25.01
N ARG A 44 -11.55 24.76 25.98
CA ARG A 44 -10.17 24.67 26.45
C ARG A 44 -9.53 23.35 26.00
N ASN A 45 -8.21 23.34 25.87
CA ASN A 45 -7.49 22.09 25.68
C ASN A 45 -7.73 21.18 26.90
N ILE A 46 -8.05 19.91 26.67
CA ILE A 46 -8.33 18.93 27.73
C ILE A 46 -7.17 18.78 28.71
N ASN A 47 -5.92 18.86 28.25
CA ASN A 47 -4.75 18.74 29.11
C ASN A 47 -4.62 19.96 30.03
N ASP A 48 -4.94 21.16 29.54
CA ASP A 48 -4.94 22.39 30.35
C ASP A 48 -6.10 22.40 31.35
N LEU A 49 -7.24 21.85 30.95
CA LEU A 49 -8.40 21.70 31.83
C LEU A 49 -8.09 20.71 32.97
N GLN A 50 -7.49 19.56 32.64
CA GLN A 50 -7.04 18.57 33.62
C GLN A 50 -5.98 19.14 34.56
N ALA A 51 -4.95 19.80 34.02
CA ALA A 51 -3.86 20.38 34.81
C ALA A 51 -4.34 21.48 35.76
N ALA A 52 -5.34 22.28 35.33
CA ALA A 52 -5.98 23.28 36.19
C ALA A 52 -6.79 22.64 37.35
N GLY A 53 -7.35 21.44 37.14
CA GLY A 53 -8.14 20.73 38.13
C GLY A 53 -9.36 21.54 38.63
N GLY A 54 -9.73 21.31 39.89
CA GLY A 54 -10.78 22.07 40.58
C GLY A 54 -12.20 21.84 40.04
N ALA A 55 -13.11 22.75 40.39
CA ALA A 55 -14.54 22.57 40.17
C ALA A 55 -14.94 22.30 38.71
N GLN A 56 -14.27 22.93 37.75
CA GLN A 56 -14.56 22.72 36.33
C GLN A 56 -14.16 21.32 35.84
N TRP A 57 -13.02 20.79 36.32
CA TRP A 57 -12.57 19.43 36.04
C TRP A 57 -13.49 18.39 36.69
N ASP A 58 -13.83 18.59 37.96
CA ASP A 58 -14.73 17.72 38.71
C ASP A 58 -16.09 17.61 38.01
N LEU A 59 -16.66 18.75 37.58
CA LEU A 59 -17.93 18.76 36.86
C LEU A 59 -17.83 18.13 35.48
N TYR A 60 -16.75 18.34 34.74
CA TYR A 60 -16.57 17.72 33.43
C TYR A 60 -16.63 16.19 33.51
N ILE A 61 -15.81 15.60 34.40
CA ILE A 61 -15.77 14.16 34.59
C ILE A 61 -17.10 13.62 35.10
N ARG A 62 -17.69 14.27 36.11
CA ARG A 62 -18.95 13.80 36.70
C ARG A 62 -20.13 13.89 35.72
N SER A 63 -20.23 14.97 34.95
CA SER A 63 -21.27 15.12 33.93
C SER A 63 -21.17 14.07 32.84
N LEU A 64 -19.95 13.81 32.34
CA LEU A 64 -19.76 12.78 31.32
C LEU A 64 -20.12 11.39 31.85
N LEU A 65 -19.77 11.10 33.12
CA LEU A 65 -20.16 9.86 33.77
C LEU A 65 -21.68 9.73 33.91
N GLU A 66 -22.39 10.80 34.29
CA GLU A 66 -23.86 10.80 34.35
C GLU A 66 -24.49 10.56 32.98
N MET A 67 -23.97 11.19 31.92
CA MET A 67 -24.44 10.96 30.54
C MET A 67 -24.27 9.48 30.13
N GLN A 68 -23.13 8.86 30.48
CA GLN A 68 -22.85 7.45 30.17
C GLN A 68 -23.70 6.48 30.99
N GLN A 69 -24.12 6.87 32.20
CA GLN A 69 -24.96 6.06 33.10
C GLN A 69 -26.46 6.29 32.88
N ALA A 70 -26.85 7.33 32.15
CA ALA A 70 -28.24 7.58 31.79
C ALA A 70 -28.85 6.37 31.07
N ASN A 71 -30.17 6.21 31.19
CA ASN A 71 -30.87 5.10 30.54
C ASN A 71 -30.64 5.20 29.02
N TYR A 72 -30.18 4.11 28.40
CA TYR A 72 -29.84 4.07 26.98
C TYR A 72 -31.02 4.37 26.04
N THR A 73 -32.26 4.38 26.54
CA THR A 73 -33.45 4.80 25.77
C THR A 73 -33.79 6.29 25.93
N ASP A 74 -33.13 7.01 26.83
CA ASP A 74 -33.27 8.47 26.95
C ASP A 74 -32.61 9.12 25.72
N PRO A 75 -33.34 9.93 24.92
CA PRO A 75 -32.81 10.59 23.73
C PRO A 75 -31.56 11.45 23.96
N LEU A 76 -31.31 11.89 25.21
CA LEU A 76 -30.14 12.69 25.60
C LEU A 76 -29.08 11.89 26.36
N SER A 77 -29.25 10.57 26.52
CA SER A 77 -28.17 9.71 27.05
C SER A 77 -26.97 9.71 26.12
N TYR A 78 -25.80 9.40 26.65
CA TYR A 78 -24.58 9.21 25.84
C TYR A 78 -24.83 8.19 24.72
N PHE A 79 -25.54 7.09 24.99
CA PHE A 79 -25.86 6.10 23.97
C PHE A 79 -26.63 6.68 22.77
N GLN A 80 -27.67 7.48 23.04
CA GLN A 80 -28.50 8.05 21.97
C GLN A 80 -27.79 9.20 21.25
N VAL A 81 -27.11 10.09 21.99
CA VAL A 81 -26.37 11.21 21.40
C VAL A 81 -25.20 10.69 20.55
N GLU A 82 -24.38 9.78 21.06
CA GLU A 82 -23.29 9.18 20.27
C GLU A 82 -23.82 8.31 19.11
N GLY A 83 -25.00 7.70 19.28
CA GLY A 83 -25.65 6.92 18.23
C GLY A 83 -26.09 7.72 16.99
N ILE A 84 -26.26 9.05 17.10
CA ILE A 84 -26.61 9.93 15.97
C ILE A 84 -25.62 9.78 14.81
N HIS A 85 -24.33 9.63 15.13
CA HIS A 85 -23.28 9.52 14.12
C HIS A 85 -23.52 8.31 13.19
N GLY A 86 -23.82 7.15 13.78
CA GLY A 86 -23.78 5.86 13.13
C GLY A 86 -24.81 4.88 13.67
N ARG A 87 -24.34 3.79 14.31
CA ARG A 87 -25.22 2.77 14.88
C ARG A 87 -25.71 3.19 16.28
N PRO A 88 -26.89 2.72 16.71
CA PRO A 88 -27.86 1.99 15.89
C PRO A 88 -28.51 2.95 14.88
N PHE A 89 -28.85 2.44 13.69
CA PHE A 89 -29.46 3.26 12.62
C PHE A 89 -30.94 3.51 12.93
N ILE A 90 -31.19 4.39 13.89
CA ILE A 90 -32.52 4.76 14.37
C ILE A 90 -32.75 6.24 14.20
N GLU A 91 -34.02 6.60 14.19
CA GLU A 91 -34.45 7.99 14.10
C GLU A 91 -34.09 8.75 15.37
N TRP A 92 -33.65 10.00 15.21
CA TRP A 92 -33.45 10.93 16.32
C TRP A 92 -34.14 12.25 16.00
N ASN A 93 -34.93 12.78 16.94
CA ASN A 93 -35.41 14.18 16.97
C ASN A 93 -36.42 14.63 15.91
N GLY A 94 -37.30 13.74 15.49
CA GLY A 94 -38.43 14.03 14.61
C GLY A 94 -38.06 14.17 13.13
N THR A 95 -36.98 13.55 12.66
CA THR A 95 -36.56 13.60 11.25
C THR A 95 -37.37 12.67 10.34
N GLY A 96 -38.15 11.77 10.93
CA GLY A 96 -38.89 10.73 10.20
C GLY A 96 -38.06 9.48 9.96
N GLY A 97 -38.70 8.42 9.45
CA GLY A 97 -38.06 7.10 9.27
C GLY A 97 -36.95 7.11 8.22
N GLN A 98 -36.08 6.11 8.29
CA GLN A 98 -34.90 5.93 7.42
C GLN A 98 -35.24 6.01 5.91
N GLN A 99 -34.53 6.88 5.18
CA GLN A 99 -34.69 7.15 3.74
C GLN A 99 -33.42 6.84 2.91
N THR A 100 -32.47 6.11 3.48
CA THR A 100 -31.17 5.83 2.84
C THR A 100 -31.24 4.76 1.74
N SER A 101 -30.41 4.89 0.71
CA SER A 101 -30.10 3.87 -0.30
C SER A 101 -28.70 3.24 -0.11
N GLY A 102 -28.03 3.51 1.02
CA GLY A 102 -26.65 3.09 1.30
C GLY A 102 -26.30 3.27 2.78
N TRP A 103 -25.32 4.13 3.09
CA TRP A 103 -24.93 4.46 4.46
C TRP A 103 -26.13 4.92 5.30
N ALA A 104 -26.31 4.32 6.47
CA ALA A 104 -27.52 4.50 7.28
C ALA A 104 -27.34 5.40 8.50
N GLY A 105 -26.14 5.89 8.80
CA GLY A 105 -25.92 6.92 9.84
C GLY A 105 -26.26 8.33 9.34
N TYR A 106 -26.31 9.31 10.23
CA TYR A 106 -26.55 10.72 9.85
C TYR A 106 -25.27 11.44 9.40
N CYS A 107 -24.09 11.01 9.85
CA CYS A 107 -22.85 11.74 9.60
C CYS A 107 -22.47 11.79 8.11
N PRO A 108 -22.18 12.98 7.53
CA PRO A 108 -21.57 13.11 6.22
C PRO A 108 -20.05 12.95 6.32
N HIS A 109 -19.46 12.24 5.36
CA HIS A 109 -18.02 12.06 5.20
C HIS A 109 -17.67 12.12 3.70
N GLY A 110 -16.50 12.66 3.36
CA GLY A 110 -16.03 12.90 2.00
C GLY A 110 -16.86 13.93 1.25
N GLU A 111 -17.54 14.82 1.97
CA GLU A 111 -18.51 15.78 1.48
C GLU A 111 -18.30 17.15 2.13
N GLU A 112 -18.70 18.23 1.45
CA GLU A 112 -18.51 19.60 1.96
C GLU A 112 -19.34 19.90 3.23
N LEU A 113 -20.36 19.08 3.52
CA LEU A 113 -21.10 19.11 4.79
C LEU A 113 -20.30 18.61 6.00
N PHE A 114 -19.13 17.98 5.82
CA PHE A 114 -18.37 17.33 6.90
C PHE A 114 -18.19 18.23 8.14
N VAL A 115 -17.53 19.38 8.01
CA VAL A 115 -17.26 20.26 9.17
C VAL A 115 -18.52 20.95 9.70
N SER A 116 -19.45 21.31 8.81
CA SER A 116 -20.66 22.03 9.21
C SER A 116 -21.67 21.14 9.92
N TRP A 117 -21.73 19.85 9.61
CA TRP A 117 -22.57 18.87 10.30
C TRP A 117 -22.02 18.51 11.69
N HIS A 118 -20.70 18.37 11.83
CA HIS A 118 -20.10 18.02 13.12
C HIS A 118 -20.13 19.16 14.14
N ARG A 119 -20.19 20.44 13.74
CA ARG A 119 -20.35 21.57 14.67
C ARG A 119 -21.61 21.49 15.54
N PRO A 120 -22.84 21.41 14.99
CA PRO A 120 -24.06 21.23 15.79
C PRO A 120 -24.07 19.91 16.55
N TYR A 121 -23.34 18.89 16.09
CA TYR A 121 -23.19 17.66 16.86
C TYR A 121 -22.41 17.86 18.17
N VAL A 122 -21.25 18.52 18.11
CA VAL A 122 -20.49 18.91 19.30
C VAL A 122 -21.29 19.87 20.18
N LEU A 123 -22.11 20.75 19.59
CA LEU A 123 -23.00 21.64 20.34
C LEU A 123 -24.08 20.89 21.12
N LEU A 124 -24.68 19.86 20.52
CA LEU A 124 -25.64 19.00 21.21
C LEU A 124 -24.98 18.31 22.41
N PHE A 125 -23.84 17.67 22.20
CA PHE A 125 -23.09 17.01 23.27
C PHE A 125 -22.72 18.00 24.39
N GLU A 126 -22.18 19.16 24.04
CA GLU A 126 -21.83 20.21 24.99
C GLU A 126 -23.04 20.73 25.77
N GLN A 127 -24.17 20.95 25.10
CA GLN A 127 -25.40 21.43 25.73
C GLN A 127 -25.91 20.42 26.78
N VAL A 128 -25.88 19.13 26.46
CA VAL A 128 -26.27 18.05 27.38
C VAL A 128 -25.27 17.96 28.53
N LEU A 129 -23.96 17.90 28.25
CA LEU A 129 -22.88 17.85 29.24
C LEU A 129 -22.96 19.00 30.27
N VAL A 130 -23.17 20.22 29.78
CA VAL A 130 -23.27 21.41 30.65
C VAL A 130 -24.60 21.42 31.42
N SER A 131 -25.68 20.86 30.86
CA SER A 131 -26.93 20.71 31.61
C SER A 131 -26.75 19.83 32.85
N HIS A 132 -26.04 18.69 32.70
CA HIS A 132 -25.63 17.86 33.83
C HIS A 132 -24.72 18.62 34.80
N ALA A 133 -23.76 19.39 34.28
CA ALA A 133 -22.84 20.16 35.13
C ALA A 133 -23.59 21.19 36.01
N LYS A 134 -24.58 21.88 35.43
CA LYS A 134 -25.41 22.84 36.16
C LYS A 134 -26.27 22.16 37.22
N GLN A 135 -26.83 20.98 36.93
CA GLN A 135 -27.58 20.19 37.91
C GLN A 135 -26.68 19.72 39.05
N LEU A 136 -25.53 19.14 38.71
CA LEU A 136 -24.51 18.71 39.65
C LEU A 136 -24.02 19.85 40.54
N ALA A 137 -23.78 21.03 39.99
CA ALA A 137 -23.36 22.21 40.74
C ALA A 137 -24.33 22.57 41.88
N GLN A 138 -25.64 22.38 41.69
CA GLN A 138 -26.64 22.64 42.74
C GLN A 138 -26.52 21.67 43.92
N SER A 139 -26.01 20.45 43.69
CA SER A 139 -25.80 19.46 44.75
C SER A 139 -24.62 19.78 45.68
N TYR A 140 -23.76 20.74 45.31
CA TYR A 140 -22.63 21.13 46.15
C TYR A 140 -23.07 21.94 47.39
N PRO A 141 -22.29 21.87 48.50
CA PRO A 141 -22.59 22.61 49.71
C PRO A 141 -22.66 24.12 49.46
N GLU A 142 -23.47 24.83 50.26
CA GLU A 142 -23.74 26.27 50.05
C GLU A 142 -22.48 27.13 49.89
N LYS A 143 -21.44 26.85 50.70
CA LYS A 143 -20.15 27.56 50.65
C LYS A 143 -19.39 27.41 49.32
N LEU A 144 -19.62 26.32 48.59
CA LEU A 144 -18.94 25.98 47.34
C LEU A 144 -19.87 26.08 46.12
N ARG A 145 -21.18 26.16 46.34
CA ARG A 145 -22.19 26.16 45.28
C ARG A 145 -21.98 27.29 44.28
N ALA A 146 -21.57 28.47 44.73
CA ALA A 146 -21.29 29.59 43.85
C ALA A 146 -20.11 29.30 42.91
N GLU A 147 -19.01 28.74 43.44
CA GLU A 147 -17.83 28.34 42.65
C GLU A 147 -18.21 27.27 41.62
N TYR A 148 -18.91 26.21 42.04
CA TYR A 148 -19.31 25.13 41.13
C TYR A 148 -20.37 25.58 40.11
N THR A 149 -21.27 26.51 40.47
CA THR A 149 -22.23 27.08 39.51
C THR A 149 -21.49 27.91 38.47
N GLN A 150 -20.54 28.75 38.88
CA GLN A 150 -19.69 29.49 37.96
C GLN A 150 -18.86 28.56 37.07
N ALA A 151 -18.29 27.50 37.63
CA ALA A 151 -17.54 26.50 36.87
C ALA A 151 -18.41 25.80 35.83
N ALA A 152 -19.66 25.45 36.17
CA ALA A 152 -20.62 24.88 35.23
C ALA A 152 -20.99 25.87 34.12
N ASP A 153 -21.18 27.15 34.44
CA ASP A 153 -21.50 28.19 33.46
C ASP A 153 -20.34 28.45 32.48
N GLN A 154 -19.10 28.30 32.95
CA GLN A 154 -17.88 28.42 32.13
C GLN A 154 -17.49 27.12 31.42
N LEU A 155 -18.04 25.97 31.79
CA LEU A 155 -17.68 24.68 31.20
C LEU A 155 -18.15 24.60 29.75
N ARG A 156 -17.26 24.14 28.86
CA ARG A 156 -17.54 23.84 27.45
C ARG A 156 -16.87 22.53 27.08
N SER A 157 -17.25 21.93 25.97
CA SER A 157 -16.63 20.69 25.48
C SER A 157 -15.14 20.95 25.25
N PRO A 158 -14.24 20.26 25.97
CA PRO A 158 -12.81 20.45 25.77
C PRO A 158 -12.36 19.86 24.44
N PHE A 159 -11.28 20.42 23.88
CA PHE A 159 -10.66 19.91 22.65
C PHE A 159 -9.33 19.20 22.94
N TRP A 160 -8.99 18.22 22.11
CA TRP A 160 -7.67 17.58 22.12
C TRP A 160 -6.83 18.09 20.94
N ASP A 161 -5.79 18.87 21.25
CA ASP A 161 -4.85 19.39 20.24
C ASP A 161 -3.76 18.37 19.91
N TRP A 162 -4.12 17.37 19.13
CA TRP A 162 -3.23 16.31 18.63
C TRP A 162 -2.11 16.84 17.70
N ALA A 163 -2.17 18.08 17.23
CA ALA A 163 -1.12 18.69 16.41
C ALA A 163 -0.07 19.42 17.26
N ALA A 164 -0.46 19.94 18.42
CA ALA A 164 0.46 20.56 19.38
C ALA A 164 1.21 19.51 20.22
N GLY A 165 0.55 18.38 20.55
CA GLY A 165 1.14 17.26 21.27
C GLY A 165 0.93 15.93 20.54
N SER A 166 1.98 15.11 20.42
CA SER A 166 1.95 13.81 19.72
C SER A 166 1.51 12.65 20.62
N THR A 167 0.68 12.91 21.62
CA THR A 167 0.19 11.89 22.56
C THR A 167 -1.30 12.04 22.80
N VAL A 168 -1.96 10.93 23.13
CA VAL A 168 -3.32 10.97 23.66
C VAL A 168 -3.36 11.77 24.99
N PRO A 169 -4.51 12.37 25.35
CA PRO A 169 -4.65 13.07 26.62
C PRO A 169 -4.36 12.14 27.80
N GLN A 170 -3.57 12.58 28.79
CA GLN A 170 -3.23 11.69 29.91
C GLN A 170 -4.45 11.31 30.76
N SER A 171 -5.50 12.13 30.75
CA SER A 171 -6.78 11.85 31.40
C SER A 171 -7.53 10.65 30.82
N THR A 172 -7.19 10.14 29.63
CA THR A 172 -7.89 8.99 29.00
C THR A 172 -7.24 7.66 29.34
N VAL A 173 -6.09 7.66 30.01
CA VAL A 173 -5.27 6.47 30.27
C VAL A 173 -5.69 5.66 31.49
N PRO A 174 -5.95 6.25 32.67
CA PRO A 174 -6.25 5.45 33.85
C PRO A 174 -7.72 4.97 33.82
N ALA A 175 -7.98 3.72 34.22
CA ALA A 175 -9.33 3.17 34.30
C ALA A 175 -10.22 3.85 35.36
N LYS A 176 -9.57 4.49 36.33
CA LYS A 176 -10.18 5.23 37.44
C LYS A 176 -9.64 6.65 37.46
N ILE A 177 -10.46 7.59 37.89
CA ILE A 177 -10.03 8.98 38.06
C ILE A 177 -10.60 9.55 39.35
N THR A 178 -9.84 10.43 39.99
CA THR A 178 -10.26 11.10 41.22
C THR A 178 -10.94 12.42 40.90
N VAL A 179 -12.10 12.65 41.51
CA VAL A 179 -12.85 13.90 41.47
C VAL A 179 -13.29 14.30 42.87
N ASN A 180 -13.52 15.58 43.11
CA ASN A 180 -14.12 16.01 44.36
C ASN A 180 -15.65 15.94 44.28
N VAL A 181 -16.27 15.34 45.29
CA VAL A 181 -17.73 15.25 45.42
C VAL A 181 -18.20 15.91 46.72
N PRO A 182 -19.47 16.35 46.79
CA PRO A 182 -20.06 16.84 48.03
C PRO A 182 -20.00 15.80 49.16
N ASN A 183 -19.50 16.21 50.33
CA ASN A 183 -19.57 15.43 51.57
C ASN A 183 -19.91 16.34 52.76
N GLY A 184 -21.18 16.32 53.17
CA GLY A 184 -21.69 17.22 54.21
C GLY A 184 -21.53 18.69 53.81
N GLN A 185 -20.69 19.43 54.55
CA GLN A 185 -20.40 20.85 54.30
C GLN A 185 -19.11 21.09 53.48
N GLY A 186 -18.38 20.04 53.12
CA GLY A 186 -17.10 20.12 52.40
C GLY A 186 -17.06 19.21 51.18
N LEU A 187 -15.84 18.96 50.71
CA LEU A 187 -15.56 18.06 49.60
C LEU A 187 -14.85 16.79 50.10
N GLN A 188 -15.06 15.70 49.38
CA GLN A 188 -14.28 14.48 49.53
C GLN A 188 -13.75 14.07 48.15
N ALA A 189 -12.46 13.76 48.08
CA ALA A 189 -11.89 13.09 46.92
C ALA A 189 -12.51 11.69 46.80
N GLN A 190 -13.14 11.41 45.66
CA GLN A 190 -13.73 10.13 45.34
C GLN A 190 -13.12 9.60 44.06
N GLU A 191 -12.69 8.34 44.10
CA GLU A 191 -12.30 7.60 42.91
C GLU A 191 -13.56 7.08 42.19
N VAL A 192 -13.70 7.41 40.91
CA VAL A 192 -14.81 6.99 40.06
C VAL A 192 -14.29 6.23 38.83
N ASP A 193 -15.17 5.45 38.18
CA ASP A 193 -14.89 4.94 36.82
C ASP A 193 -14.56 6.14 35.92
N ASN A 194 -13.45 6.08 35.21
CA ASN A 194 -13.06 7.17 34.32
C ASN A 194 -13.89 7.14 33.03
N PRO A 195 -14.80 8.09 32.80
CA PRO A 195 -15.64 8.09 31.61
C PRO A 195 -14.86 8.43 30.33
N LEU A 196 -13.60 8.88 30.43
CA LEU A 196 -12.71 9.11 29.29
C LEU A 196 -11.91 7.86 28.88
N TYR A 197 -11.88 6.83 29.73
CA TYR A 197 -11.14 5.60 29.49
C TYR A 197 -11.85 4.69 28.48
N THR A 198 -13.14 4.45 28.68
CA THR A 198 -13.97 3.61 27.83
C THR A 198 -15.44 3.95 28.03
N TYR A 199 -16.28 3.61 27.05
CA TYR A 199 -17.72 3.54 27.21
C TYR A 199 -18.18 2.08 27.27
N LYS A 200 -19.10 1.76 28.19
CA LYS A 200 -19.70 0.41 28.36
C LYS A 200 -21.00 0.32 27.57
N ILE A 201 -21.12 -0.65 26.69
CA ILE A 201 -22.30 -0.84 25.85
C ILE A 201 -23.44 -1.44 26.71
N PRO A 202 -24.67 -0.90 26.65
CA PRO A 202 -25.79 -1.43 27.43
C PRO A 202 -26.10 -2.89 27.10
N GLN A 203 -26.35 -3.71 28.13
CA GLN A 203 -26.61 -5.15 27.95
C GLN A 203 -27.74 -5.46 26.95
N PRO A 204 -28.90 -4.78 26.95
CA PRO A 204 -29.94 -5.04 25.96
C PRO A 204 -29.49 -4.81 24.51
N VAL A 205 -28.54 -3.89 24.29
CA VAL A 205 -27.97 -3.62 22.96
C VAL A 205 -27.10 -4.80 22.52
N LEU A 206 -26.27 -5.33 23.41
CA LEU A 206 -25.47 -6.55 23.19
C LEU A 206 -26.35 -7.79 22.96
N ASP A 207 -27.52 -7.83 23.62
CA ASP A 207 -28.52 -8.89 23.46
C ASP A 207 -29.33 -8.75 22.13
N GLY A 208 -29.00 -7.76 21.29
CA GLY A 208 -29.57 -7.61 19.95
C GLY A 208 -30.81 -6.71 19.88
N ARG A 209 -31.07 -5.85 20.88
CA ARG A 209 -32.22 -4.92 20.89
C ARG A 209 -32.36 -4.10 19.59
N TYR A 210 -31.25 -3.77 18.94
CA TYR A 210 -31.20 -3.01 17.69
C TYR A 210 -30.58 -3.82 16.54
N GLY A 211 -30.65 -5.16 16.61
CA GLY A 211 -29.91 -6.06 15.73
C GLY A 211 -28.42 -6.11 16.07
N THR A 212 -27.59 -6.53 15.11
CA THR A 212 -26.12 -6.57 15.29
C THR A 212 -25.56 -5.15 15.42
N PHE A 213 -25.20 -4.76 16.65
CA PHE A 213 -24.64 -3.44 16.96
C PHE A 213 -23.14 -3.37 16.66
N ASP A 214 -22.34 -4.26 17.28
CA ASP A 214 -20.92 -4.46 16.97
C ASP A 214 -20.76 -5.89 16.43
N PRO A 215 -20.19 -6.10 15.23
CA PRO A 215 -19.93 -7.45 14.70
C PRO A 215 -19.09 -8.33 15.62
N GLN A 216 -18.25 -7.74 16.47
CA GLN A 216 -17.41 -8.44 17.45
C GLN A 216 -18.09 -8.58 18.82
N ASN A 217 -19.29 -8.01 18.98
CA ASN A 217 -20.08 -7.98 20.21
C ASN A 217 -19.27 -7.55 21.45
N ARG A 218 -18.41 -6.54 21.30
CA ARG A 218 -17.57 -6.08 22.42
C ARG A 218 -18.44 -5.34 23.44
N PRO A 219 -18.28 -5.62 24.75
CA PRO A 219 -19.10 -5.01 25.79
C PRO A 219 -18.73 -3.54 26.09
N GLN A 220 -17.63 -3.05 25.50
CA GLN A 220 -17.14 -1.70 25.70
C GLN A 220 -16.26 -1.28 24.51
N THR A 221 -16.01 0.02 24.39
CA THR A 221 -15.01 0.56 23.44
C THR A 221 -13.60 0.12 23.84
N VAL A 222 -12.77 -0.24 22.87
CA VAL A 222 -11.40 -0.72 23.10
C VAL A 222 -10.43 0.11 22.29
N ARG A 223 -9.25 0.38 22.86
CA ARG A 223 -8.16 1.10 22.19
C ARG A 223 -6.88 0.26 22.30
N CYS A 224 -6.22 0.01 21.17
CA CYS A 224 -4.93 -0.70 21.10
C CYS A 224 -4.85 -1.95 22.00
N PRO A 225 -5.75 -2.95 21.82
CA PRO A 225 -5.69 -4.19 22.59
C PRO A 225 -4.44 -5.00 22.24
N ALA A 226 -4.10 -5.97 23.10
CA ALA A 226 -2.94 -6.84 22.90
C ALA A 226 -2.93 -7.48 21.50
N PRO A 227 -1.77 -7.55 20.81
CA PRO A 227 -0.42 -7.33 21.33
C PRO A 227 0.02 -5.86 21.45
N GLN A 228 -0.79 -4.91 20.98
CA GLN A 228 -0.54 -3.48 21.19
C GLN A 228 -0.89 -3.07 22.63
N SER A 229 -0.57 -1.83 22.98
CA SER A 229 -0.94 -1.31 24.30
C SER A 229 -1.33 0.16 24.23
N TYR A 230 -2.44 0.49 24.90
CA TYR A 230 -2.81 1.87 25.14
C TYR A 230 -2.15 2.38 26.45
N PRO A 231 -1.48 3.55 26.45
CA PRO A 231 -1.37 4.51 25.37
C PRO A 231 -0.11 4.36 24.50
N ALA A 232 0.80 3.44 24.81
CA ALA A 232 2.13 3.40 24.20
C ALA A 232 2.09 3.28 22.67
N SER A 233 1.34 2.31 22.13
CA SER A 233 1.18 2.11 20.69
C SER A 233 0.44 3.26 20.02
N ALA A 234 -0.56 3.86 20.69
CA ALA A 234 -1.27 5.03 20.17
C ALA A 234 -0.34 6.25 20.06
N ASN A 235 0.46 6.50 21.10
CA ASN A 235 1.43 7.59 21.12
C ASN A 235 2.56 7.41 20.09
N GLU A 236 2.98 6.17 19.85
CA GLU A 236 3.95 5.84 18.80
C GLU A 236 3.39 6.22 17.42
N LEU A 237 2.18 5.74 17.09
CA LEU A 237 1.51 6.07 15.82
C LEU A 237 1.28 7.58 15.65
N LEU A 238 0.82 8.27 16.70
CA LEU A 238 0.62 9.72 16.70
C LEU A 238 1.93 10.51 16.49
N ALA A 239 3.07 9.98 16.94
CA ALA A 239 4.39 10.61 16.76
C ALA A 239 5.04 10.30 15.39
N GLU A 240 4.66 9.18 14.76
CA GLU A 240 5.10 8.83 13.42
C GLU A 240 4.56 9.80 12.37
N ARG A 241 3.27 10.16 12.42
CA ARG A 241 2.68 11.11 11.48
C ARG A 241 3.01 12.56 11.81
N PRO A 242 3.33 13.41 10.82
CA PRO A 242 3.73 14.80 11.06
C PRO A 242 2.50 15.72 11.20
N TYR A 243 1.59 15.42 12.11
CA TYR A 243 0.33 16.15 12.30
C TYR A 243 0.50 17.65 12.48
N ARG A 244 1.53 18.07 13.21
CA ARG A 244 1.90 19.47 13.38
C ARG A 244 2.13 20.17 12.05
N GLN A 245 2.94 19.57 11.19
CA GLN A 245 3.25 20.10 9.85
C GLN A 245 2.01 20.06 8.95
N TRP A 246 1.20 19.01 9.03
CA TRP A 246 -0.04 18.88 8.26
C TRP A 246 -1.07 19.95 8.60
N VAL A 247 -1.26 20.27 9.88
CA VAL A 247 -2.13 21.40 10.26
C VAL A 247 -1.58 22.72 9.75
N TYR A 248 -0.27 22.92 9.81
CA TYR A 248 0.31 24.13 9.25
C TYR A 248 0.11 24.24 7.72
N ASP A 249 0.35 23.14 7.00
CA ASP A 249 0.16 23.09 5.55
C ASP A 249 -1.32 23.22 5.16
N LEU A 250 -2.26 22.71 5.96
CA LEU A 250 -3.70 22.93 5.78
C LEU A 250 -4.05 24.43 5.71
N PHE A 251 -3.53 25.25 6.63
CA PHE A 251 -3.83 26.69 6.64
C PHE A 251 -3.08 27.49 5.58
N THR A 252 -1.89 27.04 5.20
CA THR A 252 -1.01 27.80 4.31
C THR A 252 -1.14 27.40 2.84
N ARG A 253 -1.63 26.18 2.54
CA ARG A 253 -1.79 25.66 1.18
C ARG A 253 -3.22 25.68 0.66
N SER A 254 -4.23 25.46 1.51
CA SER A 254 -5.61 25.46 1.05
C SER A 254 -6.01 26.86 0.57
N THR A 255 -6.62 26.93 -0.61
CA THR A 255 -7.03 28.19 -1.24
C THR A 255 -8.53 28.45 -1.09
N ASN A 256 -9.33 27.38 -0.98
CA ASN A 256 -10.78 27.42 -0.86
C ASN A 256 -11.30 26.45 0.21
N PHE A 257 -12.60 26.56 0.52
CA PHE A 257 -13.24 25.72 1.54
C PHE A 257 -13.18 24.22 1.22
N SER A 258 -13.38 23.84 -0.04
CA SER A 258 -13.45 22.43 -0.45
C SER A 258 -12.10 21.72 -0.24
N GLU A 259 -11.00 22.40 -0.58
CA GLU A 259 -9.62 21.98 -0.29
C GLU A 259 -9.32 21.93 1.21
N PHE A 260 -9.86 22.86 2.00
CA PHE A 260 -9.70 22.85 3.45
C PHE A 260 -10.46 21.69 4.11
N ALA A 261 -11.71 21.46 3.71
CA ALA A 261 -12.63 20.60 4.46
C ALA A 261 -12.58 19.13 4.04
N THR A 262 -12.44 18.82 2.74
CA THR A 262 -12.78 17.48 2.19
C THR A 262 -11.58 16.67 1.71
N THR A 263 -11.70 15.35 1.65
CA THR A 263 -10.61 14.46 1.16
C THR A 263 -10.41 14.45 -0.36
N SER A 264 -11.21 15.19 -1.15
CA SER A 264 -11.35 14.90 -2.59
C SER A 264 -10.40 15.71 -3.49
N ASN A 265 -9.98 16.91 -3.07
CA ASN A 265 -9.24 17.85 -3.93
C ASN A 265 -8.02 18.50 -3.25
N SER A 266 -7.58 18.02 -2.08
CA SER A 266 -6.64 18.75 -1.24
C SER A 266 -5.20 18.21 -1.27
N ILE A 267 -4.25 19.06 -0.89
CA ILE A 267 -2.88 18.69 -0.49
C ILE A 267 -2.95 18.10 0.92
N VAL A 268 -3.44 18.87 1.88
CA VAL A 268 -3.79 18.35 3.20
C VAL A 268 -5.11 19.00 3.57
N SER A 269 -6.17 18.19 3.75
CA SER A 269 -7.45 18.67 4.25
C SER A 269 -7.69 18.26 5.69
N LEU A 270 -8.58 18.98 6.36
CA LEU A 270 -8.97 18.73 7.73
C LEU A 270 -9.54 17.32 7.90
N GLU A 271 -10.39 16.86 6.97
CA GLU A 271 -10.93 15.49 7.00
C GLU A 271 -9.82 14.43 6.80
N LEU A 272 -8.82 14.71 5.97
CA LEU A 272 -7.65 13.83 5.79
C LEU A 272 -6.88 13.64 7.10
N ILE A 273 -6.62 14.75 7.80
CA ILE A 273 -5.92 14.70 9.09
C ILE A 273 -6.78 13.98 10.14
N HIS A 274 -8.06 14.32 10.18
CA HIS A 274 -9.07 13.70 11.04
C HIS A 274 -9.09 12.18 10.91
N ASN A 275 -9.10 11.65 9.68
CA ASN A 275 -9.09 10.21 9.44
C ASN A 275 -7.86 9.51 10.03
N GLY A 276 -6.70 10.20 9.99
CA GLY A 276 -5.48 9.72 10.63
C GLY A 276 -5.65 9.55 12.14
N ILE A 277 -6.21 10.54 12.82
CA ILE A 277 -6.40 10.53 14.27
C ILE A 277 -7.34 9.39 14.71
N HIS A 278 -8.40 9.14 13.94
CA HIS A 278 -9.32 8.01 14.17
C HIS A 278 -8.63 6.64 14.14
N TRP A 279 -7.56 6.50 13.36
CA TRP A 279 -6.73 5.30 13.36
C TRP A 279 -5.72 5.31 14.50
N ASP A 280 -4.87 6.34 14.54
CA ASP A 280 -3.64 6.33 15.34
C ASP A 280 -3.93 6.40 16.84
N ALA A 281 -5.01 7.08 17.25
CA ALA A 281 -5.35 7.23 18.66
C ALA A 281 -5.89 5.95 19.32
N ALA A 282 -6.32 4.96 18.52
CA ALA A 282 -6.93 3.72 19.00
C ALA A 282 -6.42 2.46 18.29
N CYS A 283 -5.37 2.57 17.47
CA CYS A 283 -4.79 1.50 16.68
C CYS A 283 -5.78 0.81 15.70
N GLY A 284 -6.73 1.57 15.15
CA GLY A 284 -7.68 1.07 14.16
C GLY A 284 -8.91 0.32 14.71
N GLU A 285 -9.18 0.42 16.01
CA GLU A 285 -10.34 -0.20 16.67
C GLU A 285 -11.67 0.56 16.42
N GLN A 286 -12.66 0.46 17.32
CA GLN A 286 -13.99 1.10 17.15
C GLN A 286 -13.90 2.60 16.83
N PHE A 287 -12.87 3.29 17.33
CA PHE A 287 -12.65 4.71 17.02
C PHE A 287 -12.43 5.00 15.53
N LEU A 288 -11.99 4.01 14.72
CA LEU A 288 -11.87 4.12 13.27
C LEU A 288 -13.18 3.87 12.52
N SER A 289 -14.11 3.12 13.11
CA SER A 289 -15.34 2.70 12.45
C SER A 289 -16.35 3.86 12.44
N PRO A 290 -16.80 4.35 11.26
CA PRO A 290 -17.77 5.44 11.23
C PRO A 290 -19.08 5.10 11.96
N ASP A 291 -19.46 3.83 12.03
CA ASP A 291 -20.67 3.40 12.75
C ASP A 291 -20.54 3.33 14.27
N LEU A 292 -19.33 3.20 14.82
CA LEU A 292 -19.11 3.03 16.26
C LEU A 292 -18.20 4.10 16.91
N SER A 293 -17.51 4.91 16.10
CA SER A 293 -16.47 5.84 16.55
C SER A 293 -16.94 6.84 17.61
N ALA A 294 -18.17 7.35 17.47
CA ALA A 294 -18.75 8.32 18.41
C ALA A 294 -18.87 7.80 19.84
N PHE A 295 -19.03 6.48 20.04
CA PHE A 295 -19.11 5.93 21.38
C PHE A 295 -17.79 6.01 22.15
N ASP A 296 -16.64 6.10 21.47
CA ASP A 296 -15.36 6.27 22.14
C ASP A 296 -15.22 7.70 22.68
N PRO A 297 -14.93 7.91 23.98
CA PRO A 297 -14.82 9.25 24.57
C PRO A 297 -13.77 10.20 23.92
N LEU A 298 -12.83 9.68 23.12
CA LEU A 298 -11.92 10.51 22.33
C LEU A 298 -12.64 11.29 21.24
N PHE A 299 -13.81 10.83 20.78
CA PHE A 299 -14.55 11.41 19.66
C PHE A 299 -14.90 12.88 19.88
N MET A 300 -15.54 13.21 21.00
CA MET A 300 -15.96 14.59 21.26
C MET A 300 -14.77 15.52 21.51
N LEU A 301 -13.67 15.02 22.09
CA LEU A 301 -12.42 15.78 22.22
C LEU A 301 -11.79 16.09 20.86
N HIS A 302 -11.77 15.10 19.97
CA HIS A 302 -11.25 15.19 18.62
C HIS A 302 -12.09 16.13 17.75
N HIS A 303 -13.41 15.94 17.69
CA HIS A 303 -14.31 16.78 16.89
C HIS A 303 -14.44 18.21 17.43
N SER A 304 -14.22 18.44 18.73
CA SER A 304 -14.08 19.80 19.27
C SER A 304 -12.82 20.49 18.72
N ASN A 305 -11.73 19.76 18.46
CA ASN A 305 -10.55 20.32 17.79
C ASN A 305 -10.77 20.52 16.28
N VAL A 306 -11.52 19.63 15.61
CA VAL A 306 -11.92 19.82 14.20
C VAL A 306 -12.72 21.12 14.05
N ASP A 307 -13.69 21.35 14.93
CA ASP A 307 -14.47 22.59 14.96
C ASP A 307 -13.60 23.83 15.27
N ARG A 308 -12.62 23.70 16.18
CA ARG A 308 -11.63 24.74 16.47
C ARG A 308 -10.85 25.14 15.22
N LEU A 309 -10.33 24.17 14.47
CA LEU A 309 -9.54 24.42 13.27
C LEU A 309 -10.40 25.07 12.16
N TRP A 310 -11.64 24.62 11.97
CA TRP A 310 -12.56 25.32 11.05
C TRP A 310 -12.82 26.75 11.51
N SER A 311 -13.06 27.00 12.81
CA SER A 311 -13.28 28.37 13.34
C SER A 311 -12.13 29.32 13.03
N TYR A 312 -10.88 28.87 13.16
CA TYR A 312 -9.72 29.68 12.75
C TYR A 312 -9.65 29.88 11.25
N TRP A 313 -9.99 28.87 10.44
CA TRP A 313 -10.02 29.01 8.99
C TRP A 313 -10.98 30.10 8.55
N GLN A 314 -12.17 30.15 9.15
CA GLN A 314 -13.15 31.19 8.85
C GLN A 314 -12.66 32.61 9.20
N ALA A 315 -11.93 32.76 10.31
CA ALA A 315 -11.32 34.05 10.66
C ALA A 315 -10.20 34.45 9.68
N ILE A 316 -9.41 33.48 9.22
CA ILE A 316 -8.25 33.70 8.34
C ILE A 316 -8.70 33.95 6.88
N LYS A 317 -9.69 33.19 6.40
CA LYS A 317 -10.20 33.15 5.02
C LYS A 317 -11.72 33.37 4.97
N PRO A 318 -12.21 34.56 5.35
CA PRO A 318 -13.65 34.82 5.47
C PRO A 318 -14.43 34.67 4.17
N ASP A 319 -13.78 34.84 3.01
CA ASP A 319 -14.39 34.67 1.68
C ASP A 319 -14.47 33.20 1.22
N GLN A 320 -13.90 32.27 1.98
CA GLN A 320 -13.81 30.83 1.68
C GLN A 320 -14.20 30.00 2.90
N ASP A 321 -15.11 30.52 3.71
CA ASP A 321 -15.38 30.01 5.04
C ASP A 321 -16.42 28.86 5.04
N ILE A 322 -17.24 28.76 3.99
CA ILE A 322 -18.15 27.66 3.65
C ILE A 322 -18.13 27.37 2.15
N PHE A 323 -18.74 26.27 1.73
CA PHE A 323 -19.05 26.01 0.32
C PHE A 323 -20.33 26.74 -0.11
N HIS A 324 -20.40 27.09 -1.40
CA HIS A 324 -21.53 27.79 -2.00
C HIS A 324 -22.18 27.05 -3.16
N ASP A 325 -21.43 26.16 -3.81
CA ASP A 325 -21.92 25.38 -4.94
C ASP A 325 -22.82 24.23 -4.48
N SER A 326 -23.67 23.76 -5.39
CA SER A 326 -24.47 22.58 -5.15
C SER A 326 -23.76 21.33 -5.68
N TYR A 327 -23.91 20.21 -5.00
CA TYR A 327 -23.36 18.93 -5.41
C TYR A 327 -24.34 17.77 -5.17
N SER A 328 -24.06 16.62 -5.76
CA SER A 328 -24.86 15.40 -5.56
C SER A 328 -24.40 14.68 -4.30
N GLY A 329 -25.26 14.65 -3.28
CA GLY A 329 -24.94 14.14 -1.96
C GLY A 329 -24.94 12.62 -1.86
N GLN A 330 -24.18 12.10 -0.90
CA GLN A 330 -24.14 10.69 -0.55
C GLN A 330 -25.37 10.29 0.29
N SER A 331 -25.59 8.98 0.37
CA SER A 331 -26.67 8.42 1.18
C SER A 331 -26.42 8.61 2.68
N ARG A 332 -27.46 8.99 3.42
CA ARG A 332 -27.49 9.18 4.88
C ARG A 332 -28.85 8.75 5.41
N PHE A 333 -29.00 8.63 6.73
CA PHE A 333 -30.26 8.24 7.37
C PHE A 333 -31.49 8.94 6.80
N ALA A 334 -31.44 10.28 6.66
CA ALA A 334 -32.56 11.12 6.24
C ALA A 334 -32.56 11.50 4.74
N SER A 335 -31.60 11.02 3.93
CA SER A 335 -31.51 11.39 2.52
C SER A 335 -30.88 10.27 1.66
N PRO A 336 -31.51 9.87 0.55
CA PRO A 336 -30.92 8.90 -0.37
C PRO A 336 -29.73 9.48 -1.13
N SER A 337 -28.87 8.61 -1.66
CA SER A 337 -27.80 9.00 -2.59
C SER A 337 -28.37 9.75 -3.79
N GLY A 338 -27.68 10.78 -4.25
CA GLY A 338 -28.11 11.60 -5.39
C GLY A 338 -28.84 12.88 -4.99
N THR A 339 -29.22 13.04 -3.72
CA THR A 339 -29.90 14.24 -3.21
C THR A 339 -29.04 15.48 -3.46
N THR A 340 -29.59 16.53 -4.09
CA THR A 340 -28.87 17.79 -4.27
C THR A 340 -28.59 18.45 -2.92
N ILE A 341 -27.32 18.69 -2.63
CA ILE A 341 -26.83 19.35 -1.43
C ILE A 341 -26.29 20.73 -1.76
N ASN A 342 -26.59 21.72 -0.92
CA ASN A 342 -26.03 23.07 -0.95
C ASN A 342 -25.90 23.62 0.49
N SER A 343 -25.44 24.87 0.63
CA SER A 343 -25.24 25.53 1.94
C SER A 343 -26.51 25.64 2.81
N LYS A 344 -27.70 25.48 2.22
CA LYS A 344 -29.02 25.54 2.86
C LYS A 344 -29.64 24.17 3.09
N SER A 345 -28.96 23.10 2.70
CA SER A 345 -29.43 21.74 2.98
C SER A 345 -29.49 21.50 4.49
N PRO A 346 -30.55 20.83 4.99
CA PRO A 346 -30.67 20.49 6.40
C PRO A 346 -29.54 19.58 6.90
N LEU A 347 -28.92 19.97 8.02
CA LEU A 347 -27.96 19.20 8.81
C LEU A 347 -28.72 18.29 9.78
N GLN A 348 -29.49 17.35 9.23
CA GLN A 348 -30.28 16.41 10.03
C GLN A 348 -29.36 15.60 10.97
N PRO A 349 -29.74 15.35 12.23
CA PRO A 349 -31.07 15.60 12.83
C PRO A 349 -31.13 16.89 13.68
N PHE A 350 -30.28 17.87 13.41
CA PHE A 350 -30.14 19.04 14.27
C PHE A 350 -31.12 20.15 13.88
N PHE A 351 -31.99 20.51 14.83
CA PHE A 351 -32.90 21.64 14.71
C PHE A 351 -32.51 22.73 15.71
N GLY A 352 -32.53 23.98 15.26
CA GLY A 352 -32.52 25.13 16.15
C GLY A 352 -33.90 25.35 16.79
N ARG A 353 -34.14 26.57 17.27
CA ARG A 353 -35.44 26.94 17.85
C ARG A 353 -36.57 26.84 16.82
N ASN A 354 -37.79 26.58 17.31
CA ASN A 354 -39.00 26.49 16.50
C ASN A 354 -38.93 25.47 15.35
N ARG A 355 -38.18 24.36 15.55
CA ARG A 355 -38.01 23.30 14.54
C ARG A 355 -37.34 23.75 13.25
N THR A 356 -36.59 24.86 13.30
CA THR A 356 -35.83 25.32 12.14
C THR A 356 -34.64 24.39 11.94
N PRO A 357 -34.50 23.68 10.81
CA PRO A 357 -33.35 22.81 10.61
C PRO A 357 -32.07 23.64 10.60
N HIS A 358 -31.03 23.14 11.25
CA HIS A 358 -29.71 23.70 11.02
C HIS A 358 -29.29 23.46 9.59
N THR A 359 -28.60 24.42 9.02
CA THR A 359 -27.94 24.40 7.71
C THR A 359 -26.51 24.87 7.89
N THR A 360 -25.64 24.64 6.89
CA THR A 360 -24.28 25.19 6.88
C THR A 360 -24.29 26.72 7.10
N GLU A 361 -25.24 27.45 6.50
CA GLU A 361 -25.39 28.89 6.72
C GLU A 361 -25.75 29.24 8.18
N SER A 362 -26.64 28.47 8.81
CA SER A 362 -27.09 28.75 10.17
C SER A 362 -26.00 28.49 11.23
N VAL A 363 -25.08 27.55 10.96
CA VAL A 363 -23.97 27.18 11.86
C VAL A 363 -22.62 27.74 11.36
N ARG A 364 -22.66 28.63 10.36
CA ARG A 364 -21.48 29.24 9.74
C ARG A 364 -20.60 29.89 10.80
N GLY A 365 -21.14 30.73 11.68
CA GLY A 365 -20.37 31.36 12.75
C GLY A 365 -20.44 30.59 14.07
N ILE A 366 -19.49 30.86 14.97
CA ILE A 366 -19.55 30.44 16.38
C ILE A 366 -20.39 31.40 17.25
N GLN A 367 -20.70 32.59 16.72
CA GLN A 367 -21.46 33.62 17.42
C GLN A 367 -22.89 33.14 17.71
N GLY A 368 -23.34 33.33 18.96
CA GLY A 368 -24.69 32.97 19.39
C GLY A 368 -24.87 31.53 19.87
N PHE A 369 -23.87 30.67 19.69
CA PHE A 369 -23.87 29.28 20.21
C PHE A 369 -23.22 29.15 21.60
N GLY A 370 -22.76 30.25 22.18
CA GLY A 370 -22.32 30.30 23.57
C GLY A 370 -20.93 29.73 23.83
N TYR A 371 -20.10 29.53 22.81
CA TYR A 371 -18.68 29.17 22.97
C TYR A 371 -17.78 30.06 22.07
N SER A 372 -16.48 30.05 22.34
CA SER A 372 -15.44 30.52 21.42
C SER A 372 -14.10 29.79 21.64
N TYR A 373 -13.05 30.24 20.96
CA TYR A 373 -11.66 29.80 21.10
C TYR A 373 -10.74 30.99 21.35
N GLU A 374 -9.55 30.74 21.90
CA GLU A 374 -8.51 31.76 22.10
C GLU A 374 -8.24 32.54 20.81
N GLY A 375 -8.26 33.88 20.89
CA GLY A 375 -8.03 34.73 19.71
C GLY A 375 -9.28 35.01 18.87
N LEU A 376 -10.39 34.31 19.10
CA LEU A 376 -11.67 34.50 18.40
C LEU A 376 -12.74 35.13 19.31
N GLU A 377 -12.33 36.01 20.23
CA GLU A 377 -13.22 36.71 21.17
C GLU A 377 -14.07 37.79 20.48
N TYR A 378 -15.04 37.36 19.65
CA TYR A 378 -15.87 38.20 18.78
C TYR A 378 -16.68 39.30 19.49
N TRP A 379 -16.82 39.25 20.81
CA TRP A 379 -17.46 40.29 21.61
C TRP A 379 -16.54 41.49 21.90
N THR A 380 -15.22 41.31 21.76
CA THR A 380 -14.21 42.36 22.01
C THR A 380 -13.28 42.62 20.83
N LYS A 381 -13.22 41.71 19.86
CA LYS A 381 -12.30 41.78 18.72
C LYS A 381 -13.01 42.02 17.41
N SER A 382 -12.39 42.84 16.55
CA SER A 382 -12.80 43.00 15.15
C SER A 382 -12.44 41.75 14.33
N ALA A 383 -13.03 41.61 13.14
CA ALA A 383 -12.68 40.54 12.21
C ALA A 383 -11.17 40.53 11.87
N ASP A 384 -10.57 41.71 11.66
CA ASP A 384 -9.14 41.82 11.38
C ASP A 384 -8.26 41.41 12.56
N GLN A 385 -8.66 41.77 13.79
CA GLN A 385 -7.95 41.34 15.00
C GLN A 385 -8.03 39.83 15.17
N MET A 386 -9.21 39.22 14.98
CA MET A 386 -9.38 37.77 15.04
C MET A 386 -8.56 37.06 13.95
N LYS A 387 -8.51 37.61 12.74
CA LYS A 387 -7.67 37.10 11.65
C LYS A 387 -6.18 37.12 12.02
N GLN A 388 -5.69 38.24 12.56
CA GLN A 388 -4.30 38.38 13.00
C GLN A 388 -3.97 37.43 14.15
N ASP A 389 -4.86 37.31 15.14
CA ASP A 389 -4.68 36.44 16.29
C ASP A 389 -4.69 34.97 15.90
N ALA A 390 -5.65 34.56 15.07
CA ALA A 390 -5.70 33.22 14.49
C ALA A 390 -4.40 32.91 13.72
N THR A 391 -3.95 33.82 12.85
CA THR A 391 -2.72 33.64 12.06
C THR A 391 -1.49 33.50 12.97
N ARG A 392 -1.36 34.36 13.99
CA ARG A 392 -0.28 34.27 15.00
C ARG A 392 -0.32 32.96 15.76
N LEU A 393 -1.50 32.52 16.17
CA LEU A 393 -1.66 31.28 16.92
C LEU A 393 -1.28 30.06 16.05
N ILE A 394 -1.75 29.98 14.80
CA ILE A 394 -1.37 28.92 13.86
C ILE A 394 0.14 28.92 13.62
N ASN A 395 0.76 30.08 13.42
CA ASN A 395 2.21 30.20 13.25
C ASN A 395 2.98 29.72 14.49
N ARG A 396 2.59 30.18 15.68
CA ARG A 396 3.25 29.80 16.96
C ARG A 396 3.12 28.31 17.24
N LEU A 397 1.93 27.75 17.05
CA LEU A 397 1.68 26.36 17.39
C LEU A 397 2.27 25.41 16.35
N TYR A 398 2.21 25.72 15.04
CA TYR A 398 2.36 24.68 14.01
C TYR A 398 3.50 24.91 13.00
N SER A 399 4.12 26.09 12.92
CA SER A 399 5.15 26.39 11.87
C SER A 399 6.48 25.62 12.00
N GLY A 400 6.75 24.96 13.13
CA GLY A 400 7.97 24.19 13.36
C GLY A 400 9.23 25.02 13.68
N GLN A 401 9.18 26.35 13.65
CA GLN A 401 10.32 27.19 14.05
C GLN A 401 10.36 27.41 15.57
N SER A 402 11.52 27.16 16.18
CA SER A 402 11.81 27.71 17.50
C SER A 402 11.83 29.23 17.41
N ALA A 403 11.24 29.94 18.38
CA ALA A 403 11.18 31.40 18.43
C ALA A 403 12.48 32.07 17.91
N PRO A 404 12.38 33.17 17.14
CA PRO A 404 13.51 33.73 16.40
C PRO A 404 14.68 34.02 17.34
N ARG A 405 15.73 33.20 17.26
CA ARG A 405 17.04 33.52 17.87
C ARG A 405 17.57 34.74 17.14
N SER A 406 17.94 35.76 17.91
CA SER A 406 18.54 36.99 17.41
C SER A 406 19.77 36.70 16.54
N ARG A 407 19.63 36.72 15.22
CA ARG A 407 20.71 37.01 14.28
C ARG A 407 20.13 37.33 12.91
N ARG A 408 20.61 38.44 12.33
CA ARG A 408 20.38 38.95 10.98
C ARG A 408 20.77 37.93 9.89
N GLN A 409 20.03 36.84 9.74
CA GLN A 409 20.00 36.12 8.46
C GLN A 409 18.69 36.50 7.79
N GLU A 410 18.79 37.09 6.59
CA GLU A 410 17.60 37.36 5.80
C GLU A 410 16.83 36.05 5.57
N PRO A 411 15.49 36.08 5.71
CA PRO A 411 14.67 34.90 5.50
C PRO A 411 14.85 34.38 4.07
N GLN A 412 15.55 33.25 3.91
CA GLN A 412 15.80 32.68 2.58
C GLN A 412 14.58 31.90 2.08
N THR A 413 14.22 32.16 0.84
CA THR A 413 13.30 31.35 0.05
C THR A 413 13.85 29.93 -0.12
N LYS A 414 13.00 28.90 0.04
CA LYS A 414 13.37 27.48 -0.05
C LYS A 414 12.40 26.71 -0.94
N ASN A 415 12.85 25.64 -1.56
CA ASN A 415 11.95 24.71 -2.27
C ASN A 415 11.44 23.65 -1.29
N ARG A 416 10.14 23.35 -1.38
CA ARG A 416 9.46 22.29 -0.63
C ARG A 416 8.84 21.31 -1.62
N TYR A 417 8.80 20.04 -1.20
CA TYR A 417 8.34 18.93 -2.03
C TYR A 417 7.14 18.23 -1.40
N PHE A 418 6.15 17.89 -2.21
CA PHE A 418 4.94 17.18 -1.80
C PHE A 418 4.69 15.99 -2.73
N ALA A 419 4.36 14.85 -2.16
CA ALA A 419 3.89 13.69 -2.91
C ALA A 419 2.37 13.75 -3.05
N ARG A 420 1.89 14.00 -4.26
CA ARG A 420 0.46 14.07 -4.61
C ARG A 420 -0.04 12.66 -4.88
N ILE A 421 -0.98 12.19 -4.07
CA ILE A 421 -1.68 10.93 -4.25
C ILE A 421 -3.08 11.22 -4.79
N SER A 422 -3.53 10.47 -5.77
CA SER A 422 -4.95 10.36 -6.09
C SER A 422 -5.34 8.90 -6.31
N VAL A 423 -6.51 8.48 -5.82
CA VAL A 423 -7.01 7.12 -5.99
C VAL A 423 -8.53 7.08 -5.85
N ASP A 424 -9.19 6.15 -6.54
CA ASP A 424 -10.62 5.88 -6.38
C ASP A 424 -10.83 5.04 -5.11
N ARG A 425 -11.68 5.56 -4.21
CA ARG A 425 -12.03 4.86 -2.97
C ARG A 425 -12.67 3.51 -3.24
N ALA A 426 -13.36 3.32 -4.36
CA ALA A 426 -14.01 2.06 -4.70
C ALA A 426 -13.02 0.89 -4.87
N GLU A 427 -11.78 1.16 -5.27
CA GLU A 427 -10.72 0.16 -5.45
C GLU A 427 -9.99 -0.18 -4.14
N LEU A 428 -10.16 0.65 -3.10
CA LEU A 428 -9.45 0.47 -1.84
C LEU A 428 -10.15 -0.55 -0.92
N PRO A 429 -9.39 -1.49 -0.31
CA PRO A 429 -9.89 -2.41 0.71
C PRO A 429 -10.06 -1.69 2.06
N LYS A 430 -11.08 -0.83 2.13
CA LYS A 430 -11.31 0.05 3.28
C LYS A 430 -11.78 -0.73 4.52
N PRO A 431 -11.35 -0.33 5.74
CA PRO A 431 -10.38 0.72 5.98
C PRO A 431 -8.94 0.27 5.67
N CYS A 432 -8.11 1.19 5.17
CA CYS A 432 -6.73 0.91 4.80
C CYS A 432 -5.84 2.15 5.00
N GLN A 433 -4.52 1.99 4.85
CA GLN A 433 -3.56 3.08 4.77
C GLN A 433 -2.89 3.12 3.40
N ILE A 434 -2.77 4.30 2.79
CA ILE A 434 -1.90 4.51 1.63
C ILE A 434 -0.57 5.01 2.17
N LYS A 435 0.47 4.17 2.15
CA LYS A 435 1.83 4.50 2.62
C LYS A 435 2.67 5.00 1.46
N LEU A 436 3.33 6.13 1.64
CA LEU A 436 4.36 6.63 0.73
C LEU A 436 5.72 6.10 1.13
N LEU A 437 6.51 5.77 0.11
CA LEU A 437 7.88 5.33 0.27
C LEU A 437 8.81 6.24 -0.53
N LEU A 438 9.97 6.52 0.05
CA LEU A 438 11.08 7.19 -0.62
C LEU A 438 12.31 6.30 -0.44
N ASN A 439 12.93 5.89 -1.55
CA ASN A 439 13.99 4.86 -1.55
C ASN A 439 13.53 3.56 -0.83
N GLY A 440 12.29 3.12 -1.05
CA GLY A 440 11.73 1.90 -0.44
C GLY A 440 11.44 1.99 1.06
N LYS A 441 11.72 3.12 1.73
CA LYS A 441 11.41 3.35 3.14
C LYS A 441 10.09 4.10 3.29
N GLU A 442 9.20 3.62 4.16
CA GLU A 442 7.98 4.35 4.50
C GLU A 442 8.29 5.71 5.15
N ILE A 443 7.69 6.77 4.60
CA ILE A 443 7.97 8.15 5.01
C ILE A 443 6.73 8.90 5.49
N ALA A 444 5.55 8.53 5.00
CA ALA A 444 4.27 9.11 5.38
C ALA A 444 3.14 8.15 4.98
N GLY A 445 1.92 8.42 5.42
CA GLY A 445 0.78 7.70 4.87
C GLY A 445 -0.55 8.30 5.25
N VAL A 446 -1.56 8.07 4.42
CA VAL A 446 -2.94 8.51 4.58
C VAL A 446 -3.79 7.35 5.09
N VAL A 447 -4.65 7.61 6.06
CA VAL A 447 -5.70 6.66 6.46
C VAL A 447 -6.95 6.87 5.60
N VAL A 448 -7.50 5.78 5.09
CA VAL A 448 -8.77 5.76 4.37
C VAL A 448 -9.79 4.99 5.20
N MET A 449 -10.78 5.71 5.73
CA MET A 449 -11.88 5.12 6.51
C MET A 449 -12.88 4.36 5.63
N GLY A 450 -13.73 3.55 6.26
CA GLY A 450 -14.77 2.76 5.59
C GLY A 450 -15.77 3.58 4.76
N LEU A 451 -15.95 4.87 5.07
CA LEU A 451 -16.88 5.78 4.39
C LEU A 451 -16.20 7.08 3.93
N PRO A 452 -16.68 7.69 2.83
CA PRO A 452 -17.64 7.13 1.88
C PRO A 452 -17.09 5.91 1.13
N ALA A 453 -18.01 5.08 0.63
CA ALA A 453 -17.67 3.84 -0.08
C ALA A 453 -17.01 4.09 -1.44
N THR A 454 -17.44 5.17 -2.11
CA THR A 454 -17.01 5.57 -3.46
C THR A 454 -16.54 7.03 -3.45
N GLY A 455 -16.01 7.50 -4.58
CA GLY A 455 -15.47 8.85 -4.76
C GLY A 455 -13.95 8.85 -4.80
N LYS A 456 -13.35 9.99 -5.14
CA LYS A 456 -11.89 10.12 -5.18
C LYS A 456 -11.36 10.56 -3.83
N ILE A 457 -10.19 10.04 -3.47
CA ILE A 457 -9.35 10.65 -2.44
C ILE A 457 -8.15 11.27 -3.13
N ALA A 458 -7.82 12.50 -2.75
CA ALA A 458 -6.62 13.21 -3.16
C ALA A 458 -5.89 13.71 -1.92
N ALA A 459 -4.60 13.45 -1.85
CA ALA A 459 -3.72 13.91 -0.78
C ALA A 459 -2.42 14.45 -1.36
N GLY A 460 -1.69 15.23 -0.59
CA GLY A 460 -0.42 15.86 -0.93
C GLY A 460 0.43 15.87 0.32
N LEU A 461 1.28 14.86 0.45
CA LEU A 461 2.02 14.64 1.69
C LEU A 461 3.38 15.34 1.62
N PRO A 462 3.71 16.24 2.58
CA PRO A 462 4.99 16.93 2.61
C PRO A 462 6.14 15.93 2.80
N LEU A 463 7.22 16.13 2.03
CA LEU A 463 8.43 15.29 2.09
C LEU A 463 9.52 15.89 2.98
N ASP A 464 9.28 17.05 3.61
CA ASP A 464 10.27 17.81 4.39
C ASP A 464 11.00 16.97 5.44
N ARG A 465 10.24 16.20 6.25
CA ARG A 465 10.78 15.33 7.30
C ARG A 465 11.61 14.18 6.73
N ALA A 466 11.21 13.65 5.57
CA ALA A 466 11.91 12.55 4.90
C ALA A 466 13.22 13.01 4.26
N MET A 467 13.27 14.26 3.79
CA MET A 467 14.49 14.84 3.25
C MET A 467 15.47 15.30 4.34
N GLN A 468 14.97 15.68 5.52
CA GLN A 468 15.81 16.19 6.58
C GLN A 468 16.83 15.12 7.04
N GLY A 469 18.13 15.42 6.87
CA GLY A 469 19.21 14.48 7.18
C GLY A 469 19.49 13.44 6.09
N SER A 470 18.84 13.54 4.93
CA SER A 470 19.17 12.76 3.73
C SER A 470 20.12 13.53 2.82
N LYS A 471 20.89 12.81 1.99
CA LYS A 471 21.77 13.43 0.96
C LYS A 471 21.00 14.32 -0.02
N MET A 472 19.70 14.07 -0.22
CA MET A 472 18.85 14.88 -1.11
C MET A 472 18.67 16.31 -0.61
N SER A 473 18.75 16.56 0.71
CA SER A 473 18.65 17.90 1.27
C SER A 473 19.87 18.79 1.00
N GLU A 474 20.99 18.20 0.59
CA GLU A 474 22.26 18.88 0.26
C GLU A 474 22.47 19.03 -1.24
N MET A 475 21.62 18.39 -2.06
CA MET A 475 21.70 18.43 -3.52
C MET A 475 21.27 19.79 -4.08
N LYS A 476 21.72 20.09 -5.30
CA LYS A 476 21.12 21.18 -6.07
C LYS A 476 19.66 20.83 -6.34
N HIS A 477 18.84 21.87 -6.48
CA HIS A 477 17.40 21.73 -6.59
C HIS A 477 16.94 20.75 -7.69
N GLU A 478 17.50 20.83 -8.90
CA GLU A 478 17.12 19.95 -10.02
C GLU A 478 17.51 18.48 -9.76
N ASP A 479 18.67 18.25 -9.14
CA ASP A 479 19.15 16.92 -8.76
C ASP A 479 18.27 16.32 -7.65
N ALA A 480 17.90 17.13 -6.65
CA ALA A 480 16.99 16.73 -5.58
C ALA A 480 15.61 16.35 -6.15
N THR A 481 15.05 17.19 -7.02
CA THR A 481 13.77 16.93 -7.68
C THR A 481 13.79 15.62 -8.47
N SER A 482 14.84 15.40 -9.26
CA SER A 482 14.99 14.17 -10.06
C SER A 482 15.17 12.93 -9.20
N SER A 483 15.97 13.02 -8.13
CA SER A 483 16.21 11.93 -7.18
C SER A 483 14.95 11.55 -6.40
N ILE A 484 14.13 12.53 -6.03
CA ILE A 484 12.84 12.27 -5.38
C ILE A 484 11.87 11.62 -6.37
N ALA A 485 11.74 12.16 -7.58
CA ALA A 485 10.79 11.65 -8.58
C ALA A 485 11.06 10.20 -9.00
N SER A 486 12.33 9.77 -9.02
CA SER A 486 12.69 8.39 -9.36
C SER A 486 12.50 7.39 -8.22
N SER A 487 12.52 7.86 -6.97
CA SER A 487 12.52 7.00 -5.77
C SER A 487 11.21 7.02 -4.97
N LEU A 488 10.32 7.96 -5.27
CA LEU A 488 9.01 8.09 -4.65
C LEU A 488 8.06 7.00 -5.16
N SER A 489 7.29 6.40 -4.27
CA SER A 489 6.27 5.39 -4.60
C SER A 489 5.20 5.31 -3.51
N ALA A 490 4.12 4.57 -3.77
CA ALA A 490 3.07 4.32 -2.78
C ALA A 490 2.67 2.84 -2.75
N LYS A 491 2.19 2.38 -1.59
CA LYS A 491 1.53 1.08 -1.41
C LYS A 491 0.29 1.22 -0.54
N VAL A 492 -0.67 0.32 -0.71
CA VAL A 492 -1.89 0.29 0.10
C VAL A 492 -1.79 -0.85 1.11
N ILE A 493 -1.94 -0.55 2.39
CA ILE A 493 -1.88 -1.49 3.51
C ILE A 493 -3.28 -1.65 4.10
N LYS A 494 -3.79 -2.88 4.12
CA LYS A 494 -5.10 -3.22 4.70
C LYS A 494 -5.06 -3.13 6.22
N ALA A 495 -6.23 -3.15 6.87
CA ALA A 495 -6.35 -3.16 8.33
C ALA A 495 -5.63 -4.33 9.03
N ASP A 496 -5.49 -5.47 8.35
CA ASP A 496 -4.75 -6.63 8.86
C ASP A 496 -3.22 -6.54 8.69
N GLY A 497 -2.71 -5.41 8.16
CA GLY A 497 -1.28 -5.19 7.89
C GLY A 497 -0.78 -5.77 6.57
N SER A 498 -1.59 -6.53 5.83
CA SER A 498 -1.22 -7.03 4.50
C SER A 498 -1.25 -5.91 3.45
N THR A 499 -0.47 -6.07 2.38
CA THR A 499 -0.51 -5.13 1.25
C THR A 499 -1.69 -5.48 0.34
N ALA A 500 -2.37 -4.48 -0.20
CA ALA A 500 -3.40 -4.65 -1.22
C ALA A 500 -2.74 -4.71 -2.60
N ASP A 501 -3.02 -5.78 -3.32
CA ASP A 501 -2.64 -5.92 -4.71
C ASP A 501 -3.62 -5.13 -5.60
N ASP A 502 -3.11 -4.49 -6.66
CA ASP A 502 -3.91 -4.00 -7.79
C ASP A 502 -4.90 -2.85 -7.52
N VAL A 503 -4.41 -1.74 -6.94
CA VAL A 503 -5.16 -0.45 -6.87
C VAL A 503 -4.80 0.43 -8.08
N LYS A 504 -5.44 0.19 -9.21
CA LYS A 504 -5.08 0.75 -10.53
C LYS A 504 -5.23 2.26 -10.64
N SER A 505 -6.18 2.82 -9.93
CA SER A 505 -6.44 4.25 -9.88
C SER A 505 -5.42 5.01 -9.02
N LEU A 506 -4.56 4.32 -8.26
CA LEU A 506 -3.54 4.95 -7.43
C LEU A 506 -2.48 5.61 -8.31
N LYS A 507 -2.43 6.94 -8.23
CA LYS A 507 -1.42 7.78 -8.89
C LYS A 507 -0.62 8.53 -7.85
N VAL A 508 0.68 8.63 -8.10
CA VAL A 508 1.62 9.43 -7.33
C VAL A 508 2.32 10.41 -8.27
N GLU A 509 2.31 11.69 -7.94
CA GLU A 509 3.04 12.75 -8.64
C GLU A 509 3.88 13.54 -7.64
N LEU A 510 5.04 14.03 -8.07
CA LEU A 510 5.87 14.90 -7.24
C LEU A 510 5.53 16.36 -7.54
N GLU A 511 5.12 17.10 -6.53
CA GLU A 511 4.96 18.56 -6.58
C GLU A 511 6.18 19.24 -5.95
N ASP A 512 6.77 20.17 -6.68
CA ASP A 512 7.82 21.08 -6.24
C ASP A 512 7.25 22.51 -6.17
N VAL A 513 7.49 23.18 -5.05
CA VAL A 513 7.06 24.57 -4.85
C VAL A 513 8.07 25.38 -4.07
N THR A 514 8.37 26.56 -4.58
CA THR A 514 9.19 27.55 -3.89
C THR A 514 8.39 28.26 -2.79
N VAL A 515 8.95 28.39 -1.59
CA VAL A 515 8.27 28.95 -0.42
C VAL A 515 9.13 30.06 0.18
N SER A 516 8.55 31.25 0.25
CA SER A 516 9.11 32.37 1.01
C SER A 516 8.56 32.32 2.43
N PRO A 517 9.42 32.42 3.45
CA PRO A 517 8.99 32.42 4.85
C PRO A 517 8.04 33.59 5.15
N PRO A 518 7.23 33.48 6.21
CA PRO A 518 6.32 34.55 6.58
C PRO A 518 7.10 35.83 6.92
N PRO A 519 6.67 37.01 6.44
CA PRO A 519 7.36 38.28 6.71
C PRO A 519 7.22 38.75 8.16
N SER A 520 6.26 38.19 8.91
CA SER A 520 5.93 38.53 10.29
C SER A 520 5.13 37.39 10.93
N GLU A 521 4.94 37.43 12.25
CA GLU A 521 4.20 36.40 12.98
C GLU A 521 2.69 36.37 12.64
N ASP A 522 2.14 37.47 12.13
CA ASP A 522 0.74 37.63 11.73
C ASP A 522 0.52 37.43 10.22
N ALA A 523 1.51 36.91 9.51
CA ALA A 523 1.42 36.57 8.09
C ALA A 523 1.80 35.10 7.86
N PHE A 524 1.21 34.48 6.84
CA PHE A 524 1.62 33.14 6.40
C PHE A 524 2.73 33.21 5.34
N PRO A 525 3.50 32.11 5.16
CA PRO A 525 4.45 31.99 4.06
C PRO A 525 3.77 32.17 2.70
N LYS A 526 4.55 32.63 1.72
CA LYS A 526 4.10 32.77 0.34
C LYS A 526 4.63 31.61 -0.50
N TYR A 527 3.73 30.93 -1.21
CA TYR A 527 4.06 29.85 -2.13
C TYR A 527 4.14 30.41 -3.57
N GLY A 528 5.18 30.02 -4.29
CA GLY A 528 5.30 30.23 -5.72
C GLY A 528 4.39 29.28 -6.53
N PRO A 529 4.48 29.31 -7.86
CA PRO A 529 3.76 28.36 -8.71
C PRO A 529 4.25 26.94 -8.48
N SER A 530 3.30 25.99 -8.41
CA SER A 530 3.59 24.56 -8.32
C SER A 530 4.13 24.01 -9.64
N LYS A 531 5.15 23.16 -9.55
CA LYS A 531 5.66 22.36 -10.67
C LYS A 531 5.40 20.88 -10.38
N PHE A 532 4.85 20.17 -11.35
CA PHE A 532 4.54 18.76 -11.21
C PHE A 532 5.50 17.92 -12.04
N HIS A 533 5.96 16.82 -11.45
CA HIS A 533 6.92 15.90 -12.02
C HIS A 533 6.34 14.48 -11.99
N ASN A 534 6.43 13.79 -13.12
CA ASN A 534 6.01 12.40 -13.21
C ASN A 534 6.93 11.53 -12.36
N VAL A 535 6.32 10.65 -11.57
CA VAL A 535 7.04 9.64 -10.78
C VAL A 535 7.16 8.39 -11.65
N ALA A 536 8.39 7.94 -11.90
CA ALA A 536 8.68 6.84 -12.82
C ALA A 536 8.07 5.49 -12.39
N ASN A 537 7.76 5.34 -11.10
CA ASN A 537 7.30 4.11 -10.44
C ASN A 537 5.95 4.30 -9.72
N SER A 538 4.89 4.66 -10.44
CA SER A 538 3.55 4.84 -9.84
C SER A 538 2.89 3.54 -9.36
N LEU A 539 3.43 2.36 -9.69
CA LEU A 539 2.92 1.05 -9.26
C LEU A 539 4.07 0.11 -8.86
N LEU A 540 4.42 0.09 -7.57
CA LEU A 540 5.22 -0.99 -6.97
C LEU A 540 4.26 -2.08 -6.46
N PHE A 541 4.17 -3.18 -7.21
CA PHE A 541 3.53 -4.40 -6.74
C PHE A 541 4.51 -5.16 -5.86
N VAL A 542 4.17 -5.39 -4.59
CA VAL A 542 4.90 -6.28 -3.68
C VAL A 542 4.17 -7.63 -3.70
N PRO A 543 4.64 -8.67 -4.41
CA PRO A 543 3.98 -9.97 -4.35
C PRO A 543 4.18 -10.60 -2.97
N ALA A 544 3.06 -10.92 -2.33
CA ALA A 544 3.02 -11.59 -1.03
C ALA A 544 3.61 -13.01 -1.08
N VAL A 545 4.30 -13.36 0.01
CA VAL A 545 4.80 -14.69 0.36
C VAL A 545 3.68 -15.73 0.29
N ILE A 546 3.96 -16.85 -0.37
CA ILE A 546 3.02 -17.96 -0.61
C ILE A 546 2.53 -18.55 0.72
N ALA A 547 1.24 -18.38 1.02
CA ALA A 547 0.43 -19.31 1.80
C ALA A 547 -0.69 -19.85 0.89
N ALA A 548 -1.03 -21.12 1.07
CA ALA A 548 -1.84 -21.99 0.20
C ALA A 548 -3.13 -21.37 -0.42
N PRO A 549 -3.62 -21.89 -1.57
CA PRO A 549 -4.54 -21.18 -2.44
C PRO A 549 -5.98 -21.16 -1.91
N VAL A 550 -6.57 -19.97 -1.85
CA VAL A 550 -8.02 -19.76 -1.86
C VAL A 550 -8.37 -19.09 -3.19
N ALA A 551 -9.39 -19.61 -3.88
CA ALA A 551 -9.73 -19.35 -5.27
C ALA A 551 -9.99 -17.86 -5.60
N SER A 552 -9.51 -17.43 -6.77
CA SER A 552 -9.58 -16.06 -7.32
C SER A 552 -10.97 -15.67 -7.86
N SER A 553 -11.41 -14.43 -7.60
CA SER A 553 -12.59 -13.80 -8.23
C SER A 553 -12.21 -12.62 -9.13
N GLY A 554 -11.40 -12.88 -10.16
CA GLY A 554 -11.09 -11.96 -11.26
C GLY A 554 -11.27 -12.67 -12.61
N PRO A 555 -11.04 -11.98 -13.76
CA PRO A 555 -11.07 -12.63 -15.05
C PRO A 555 -10.07 -13.79 -15.04
N SER A 556 -10.58 -15.00 -15.17
CA SER A 556 -9.80 -16.22 -15.15
C SER A 556 -10.08 -16.99 -16.42
N PHE A 557 -9.00 -17.56 -16.94
CA PHE A 557 -9.09 -18.41 -18.10
C PHE A 557 -8.85 -19.85 -17.69
N ILE A 558 -9.87 -20.67 -17.85
CA ILE A 558 -9.79 -22.10 -17.57
C ILE A 558 -9.99 -22.79 -18.90
N LEU A 559 -8.96 -23.49 -19.37
CA LEU A 559 -9.15 -24.40 -20.48
C LEU A 559 -9.90 -25.62 -19.94
N ASP A 560 -11.20 -25.65 -20.23
CA ASP A 560 -12.08 -26.76 -19.89
C ASP A 560 -12.07 -27.74 -21.05
N TYR A 561 -11.05 -28.56 -21.03
CA TYR A 561 -10.89 -29.51 -22.10
C TYR A 561 -11.86 -30.71 -21.97
N SER A 562 -12.67 -30.83 -20.91
CA SER A 562 -13.68 -31.92 -20.80
C SER A 562 -14.77 -31.80 -21.88
N GLU A 563 -14.96 -30.58 -22.39
CA GLU A 563 -15.94 -30.23 -23.42
C GLU A 563 -15.27 -29.73 -24.73
N THR A 564 -13.94 -29.86 -24.89
CA THR A 564 -13.15 -29.21 -25.97
C THR A 564 -13.41 -27.68 -26.07
N ALA A 565 -13.43 -26.98 -24.94
CA ALA A 565 -13.75 -25.55 -24.88
C ALA A 565 -12.72 -24.75 -24.05
N LEU A 566 -12.42 -23.54 -24.53
CA LEU A 566 -11.78 -22.48 -23.75
C LEU A 566 -12.87 -21.76 -22.96
N THR A 567 -12.83 -21.83 -21.62
CA THR A 567 -13.79 -21.16 -20.77
C THR A 567 -13.16 -19.89 -20.20
N PHE A 568 -13.64 -18.75 -20.69
CA PHE A 568 -13.30 -17.43 -20.20
C PHE A 568 -14.29 -17.06 -19.10
N ASN A 569 -13.86 -17.09 -17.85
CA ASN A 569 -14.66 -16.57 -16.75
C ASN A 569 -14.30 -15.10 -16.55
N TYR A 570 -15.25 -14.23 -16.81
CA TYR A 570 -15.15 -12.81 -16.52
C TYR A 570 -16.12 -12.49 -15.37
N SER A 571 -15.61 -11.92 -14.30
CA SER A 571 -16.44 -11.38 -13.21
C SER A 571 -16.10 -9.91 -13.02
N THR A 572 -17.12 -9.06 -13.00
CA THR A 572 -17.00 -7.65 -12.61
C THR A 572 -17.70 -7.48 -11.26
N PRO A 573 -17.04 -6.91 -10.24
CA PRO A 573 -17.68 -6.66 -8.94
C PRO A 573 -18.82 -5.63 -9.03
N THR A 574 -18.87 -4.83 -10.11
CA THR A 574 -19.85 -3.75 -10.33
C THR A 574 -20.42 -3.81 -11.76
N PRO A 575 -21.64 -4.34 -11.96
CA PRO A 575 -22.31 -4.29 -13.26
C PRO A 575 -22.83 -2.87 -13.55
N ASP A 576 -22.61 -2.42 -14.78
CA ASP A 576 -23.12 -1.15 -15.31
C ASP A 576 -24.49 -1.40 -15.97
N ALA A 577 -25.53 -0.66 -15.60
CA ALA A 577 -26.88 -0.83 -16.18
C ALA A 577 -26.99 -0.32 -17.63
N THR A 578 -26.00 0.43 -18.11
CA THR A 578 -25.96 0.98 -19.48
C THR A 578 -25.07 0.19 -20.44
N ASN A 579 -24.19 -0.68 -19.92
CA ASN A 579 -23.39 -1.64 -20.67
C ASN A 579 -23.77 -3.05 -20.25
N TRP A 580 -24.34 -3.86 -21.15
CA TRP A 580 -24.80 -5.24 -20.91
C TRP A 580 -23.66 -6.23 -20.59
N ILE A 581 -22.90 -6.02 -19.51
CA ILE A 581 -21.90 -6.95 -19.00
C ILE A 581 -22.35 -7.39 -17.61
N GLY A 582 -23.07 -8.51 -17.58
CA GLY A 582 -23.61 -9.13 -16.37
C GLY A 582 -22.52 -9.61 -15.40
N LEU A 583 -22.90 -9.65 -14.12
CA LEU A 583 -22.12 -9.95 -12.90
C LEU A 583 -21.13 -11.12 -13.00
N PHE A 584 -21.39 -12.11 -13.84
CA PHE A 584 -20.49 -13.19 -14.19
C PHE A 584 -20.80 -13.60 -15.63
N SER A 585 -19.84 -13.56 -16.54
CA SER A 585 -19.98 -14.15 -17.87
C SER A 585 -18.91 -15.20 -18.09
N SER A 586 -19.35 -16.42 -18.39
CA SER A 586 -18.48 -17.48 -18.89
C SER A 586 -18.63 -17.50 -20.41
N VAL A 587 -17.67 -16.96 -21.14
CA VAL A 587 -17.62 -17.14 -22.60
C VAL A 587 -16.95 -18.47 -22.87
N ARG A 588 -17.68 -19.42 -23.46
CA ARG A 588 -17.13 -20.69 -23.92
C ARG A 588 -16.80 -20.60 -25.39
N LEU A 589 -15.53 -20.80 -25.73
CA LEU A 589 -15.04 -20.90 -27.09
C LEU A 589 -14.78 -22.36 -27.41
N SER A 590 -15.58 -22.94 -28.31
CA SER A 590 -15.28 -24.26 -28.84
C SER A 590 -13.96 -24.19 -29.59
N VAL A 591 -13.00 -25.02 -29.18
CA VAL A 591 -11.63 -25.05 -29.72
C VAL A 591 -11.24 -26.24 -30.60
N PRO A 592 -12.12 -27.17 -31.02
CA PRO A 592 -11.75 -28.18 -32.02
C PRO A 592 -11.20 -27.58 -33.34
N SER A 593 -11.50 -26.31 -33.63
CA SER A 593 -11.05 -25.60 -34.83
C SER A 593 -9.82 -24.71 -34.63
N LEU A 594 -9.34 -24.51 -33.40
CA LEU A 594 -8.09 -23.77 -33.18
C LEU A 594 -6.90 -24.62 -33.62
N LYS A 595 -5.94 -24.00 -34.29
CA LYS A 595 -4.66 -24.63 -34.60
C LYS A 595 -3.76 -24.56 -33.36
N PRO A 596 -2.82 -25.50 -33.14
CA PRO A 596 -1.80 -25.30 -32.14
C PRO A 596 -1.09 -23.95 -32.35
N GLY A 597 -0.92 -23.15 -31.30
CA GLY A 597 -0.38 -21.80 -31.41
C GLY A 597 -0.45 -20.98 -30.12
N THR A 598 0.16 -19.79 -30.17
CA THR A 598 -0.01 -18.75 -29.15
C THR A 598 -1.18 -17.87 -29.58
N TYR A 599 -2.10 -17.63 -28.66
CA TYR A 599 -3.31 -16.89 -28.84
C TYR A 599 -3.33 -15.75 -27.85
N THR A 600 -3.63 -14.56 -28.31
CA THR A 600 -3.90 -13.44 -27.43
C THR A 600 -5.41 -13.21 -27.42
N ALA A 601 -6.03 -13.35 -26.26
CA ALA A 601 -7.44 -13.03 -26.08
C ALA A 601 -7.59 -11.59 -25.60
N TYR A 602 -8.54 -10.88 -26.21
CA TYR A 602 -8.92 -9.52 -25.84
C TYR A 602 -10.40 -9.53 -25.44
N PHE A 603 -10.74 -8.87 -24.33
CA PHE A 603 -12.12 -8.50 -24.05
C PHE A 603 -12.39 -7.12 -24.62
N LEU A 604 -13.34 -7.04 -25.55
CA LEU A 604 -13.71 -5.79 -26.24
C LEU A 604 -15.13 -5.40 -25.86
N ALA A 605 -15.41 -4.10 -25.77
CA ALA A 605 -16.76 -3.59 -25.62
C ALA A 605 -17.63 -3.96 -26.83
N LYS A 606 -18.97 -3.84 -26.70
CA LYS A 606 -19.94 -4.20 -27.75
C LYS A 606 -19.71 -3.46 -29.07
N ASP A 607 -19.00 -2.33 -29.04
CA ASP A 607 -18.57 -1.59 -30.22
C ASP A 607 -17.44 -2.28 -31.01
N GLY A 608 -16.78 -3.30 -30.44
CA GLY A 608 -15.77 -4.12 -31.06
C GLY A 608 -14.36 -3.54 -31.07
N TYR A 609 -14.11 -2.38 -30.44
CA TYR A 609 -12.83 -1.67 -30.57
C TYR A 609 -12.21 -1.19 -29.25
N VAL A 610 -12.96 -1.09 -28.17
CA VAL A 610 -12.42 -0.67 -26.86
C VAL A 610 -12.05 -1.89 -26.01
N LYS A 611 -10.75 -2.02 -25.66
CA LYS A 611 -10.25 -3.08 -24.76
C LYS A 611 -10.75 -2.83 -23.33
N ILE A 612 -11.49 -3.78 -22.78
CA ILE A 612 -12.05 -3.74 -21.41
C ILE A 612 -11.08 -4.34 -20.39
N THR A 613 -10.21 -5.26 -20.82
CA THR A 613 -9.20 -5.90 -19.98
C THR A 613 -7.83 -5.82 -20.65
N GLU A 614 -6.79 -6.13 -19.90
CA GLU A 614 -5.50 -6.47 -20.49
C GLU A 614 -5.62 -7.72 -21.39
N GLN A 615 -4.65 -7.87 -22.28
CA GLN A 615 -4.58 -9.02 -23.17
C GLN A 615 -4.19 -10.27 -22.39
N ILE A 616 -4.83 -11.40 -22.69
CA ILE A 616 -4.51 -12.69 -22.07
C ILE A 616 -3.79 -13.53 -23.11
N ASP A 617 -2.49 -13.77 -22.89
CA ASP A 617 -1.70 -14.65 -23.74
C ASP A 617 -1.88 -16.10 -23.31
N LEU A 618 -2.29 -16.93 -24.26
CA LEU A 618 -2.69 -18.31 -24.10
C LEU A 618 -1.88 -19.14 -25.08
N ARG A 619 -1.38 -20.29 -24.63
CA ARG A 619 -0.82 -21.27 -25.55
C ARG A 619 -1.75 -22.46 -25.64
N PHE A 620 -2.25 -22.71 -26.83
CA PHE A 620 -3.03 -23.90 -27.13
C PHE A 620 -2.11 -24.85 -27.91
N ASN A 621 -1.71 -25.95 -27.30
CA ASN A 621 -0.80 -26.92 -27.93
C ASN A 621 -1.53 -27.94 -28.84
N GLY A 622 -2.83 -27.74 -29.08
CA GLY A 622 -3.70 -28.70 -29.76
C GLY A 622 -4.29 -29.74 -28.83
N PHE A 623 -5.36 -30.39 -29.30
CA PHE A 623 -5.89 -31.62 -28.71
C PHE A 623 -5.23 -32.83 -29.36
N GLY A 624 -4.90 -33.82 -28.56
CA GLY A 624 -4.35 -35.08 -29.04
C GLY A 624 -4.01 -35.99 -27.87
N PRO A 625 -3.59 -37.25 -28.12
CA PRO A 625 -3.21 -38.17 -27.05
C PRO A 625 -2.22 -37.51 -26.09
N VAL A 626 -2.39 -37.72 -24.78
CA VAL A 626 -1.54 -37.11 -23.75
C VAL A 626 -0.07 -37.40 -24.04
N LYS A 627 0.76 -36.35 -23.98
CA LYS A 627 2.21 -36.40 -24.17
C LYS A 627 2.90 -35.39 -23.27
N PHE A 628 3.98 -35.81 -22.62
CA PHE A 628 4.89 -34.88 -21.97
C PHE A 628 5.75 -34.15 -23.01
N ILE A 629 6.18 -32.93 -22.70
CA ILE A 629 7.15 -32.15 -23.50
C ILE A 629 8.52 -32.84 -23.48
N VAL A 630 8.82 -33.55 -22.39
CA VAL A 630 10.10 -34.18 -22.08
C VAL A 630 9.91 -35.60 -21.57
N ASP A 631 10.87 -36.46 -21.85
CA ASP A 631 10.85 -37.86 -21.39
C ASP A 631 11.38 -38.02 -19.96
N GLU A 632 12.22 -37.09 -19.50
CA GLU A 632 12.74 -37.06 -18.14
C GLU A 632 12.79 -35.65 -17.55
N PHE A 633 12.67 -35.57 -16.22
CA PHE A 633 12.74 -34.33 -15.46
C PHE A 633 13.46 -34.55 -14.13
N THR A 634 14.45 -33.70 -13.84
CA THR A 634 15.12 -33.70 -12.54
C THR A 634 14.61 -32.51 -11.72
N THR A 635 14.12 -32.77 -10.51
CA THR A 635 13.57 -31.74 -9.62
C THR A 635 14.68 -30.93 -8.94
N HIS A 636 14.31 -30.00 -8.05
CA HIS A 636 15.26 -29.49 -7.05
C HIS A 636 15.72 -30.63 -6.11
N ASN A 637 16.85 -30.41 -5.44
CA ASN A 637 17.37 -31.37 -4.47
C ASN A 637 16.42 -31.52 -3.27
N ALA A 638 16.36 -32.73 -2.72
CA ALA A 638 15.72 -33.05 -1.46
C ALA A 638 16.77 -33.44 -0.43
N ARG A 639 16.39 -33.52 0.85
CA ARG A 639 17.24 -34.02 1.93
C ARG A 639 16.50 -35.11 2.70
N GLU A 640 17.23 -36.14 3.13
CA GLU A 640 16.69 -37.15 4.04
C GLU A 640 16.05 -36.51 5.28
N GLY A 641 14.78 -36.82 5.53
CA GLY A 641 14.03 -36.32 6.68
C GLY A 641 13.33 -34.98 6.47
N ASP A 642 13.65 -34.22 5.42
CA ASP A 642 12.99 -32.95 5.11
C ASP A 642 11.72 -33.18 4.28
N LYS A 643 10.74 -32.29 4.40
CA LYS A 643 9.57 -32.31 3.50
C LYS A 643 10.01 -31.92 2.09
N PHE A 644 9.48 -32.63 1.11
CA PHE A 644 9.75 -32.40 -0.31
C PHE A 644 8.45 -32.23 -1.09
N GLU A 645 8.42 -31.26 -2.00
CA GLU A 645 7.35 -31.07 -2.99
C GLU A 645 7.91 -30.62 -4.35
N ALA A 646 7.45 -31.20 -5.46
CA ALA A 646 7.79 -30.75 -6.80
C ALA A 646 6.62 -30.93 -7.78
N LYS A 647 6.37 -29.94 -8.64
CA LYS A 647 5.26 -29.97 -9.60
C LYS A 647 5.75 -30.37 -10.99
N ILE A 648 5.05 -31.31 -11.62
CA ILE A 648 5.35 -31.81 -12.97
C ILE A 648 4.17 -31.70 -13.94
N GLY A 649 2.99 -31.30 -13.46
CA GLY A 649 1.79 -31.18 -14.30
C GLY A 649 1.94 -30.17 -15.45
N GLY A 650 2.79 -29.16 -15.29
CA GLY A 650 3.09 -28.17 -16.32
C GLY A 650 3.94 -28.69 -17.49
N LEU A 651 4.48 -29.91 -17.39
CA LEU A 651 5.28 -30.55 -18.43
C LEU A 651 4.42 -31.33 -19.45
N ILE A 652 3.10 -31.29 -19.34
CA ILE A 652 2.20 -31.85 -20.35
C ILE A 652 2.20 -30.93 -21.58
N GLY A 653 2.66 -31.46 -22.71
CA GLY A 653 2.75 -30.71 -23.96
C GLY A 653 1.44 -30.76 -24.73
N VAL A 654 0.92 -31.96 -24.96
CA VAL A 654 -0.35 -32.18 -25.66
C VAL A 654 -1.23 -33.06 -24.77
N SER A 655 -2.54 -32.83 -24.78
CA SER A 655 -3.49 -33.62 -24.00
C SER A 655 -4.85 -33.64 -24.69
N PRO A 656 -5.65 -34.72 -24.55
CA PRO A 656 -7.05 -34.68 -24.95
C PRO A 656 -7.78 -33.66 -24.07
N ASP A 657 -7.38 -33.57 -22.79
CA ASP A 657 -7.96 -32.62 -21.87
C ASP A 657 -7.11 -32.19 -20.64
N ALA A 658 -7.62 -31.30 -19.77
CA ALA A 658 -6.97 -30.83 -18.53
C ALA A 658 -7.07 -31.87 -17.43
N ASN A 659 -7.96 -32.86 -17.57
CA ASN A 659 -8.28 -33.83 -16.55
C ASN A 659 -7.29 -35.00 -16.55
N ASN A 660 -6.02 -34.66 -16.76
CA ASN A 660 -4.93 -35.60 -16.68
C ASN A 660 -4.87 -36.17 -15.27
N LYS A 661 -4.94 -37.51 -15.17
CA LYS A 661 -4.72 -38.22 -13.92
C LYS A 661 -3.28 -38.66 -13.86
N PHE A 662 -2.60 -38.32 -12.77
CA PHE A 662 -1.22 -38.72 -12.55
C PHE A 662 -1.14 -39.88 -11.56
N ARG A 663 -0.24 -40.82 -11.84
CA ARG A 663 0.12 -41.90 -10.91
C ARG A 663 1.58 -42.29 -11.06
N ILE A 664 2.22 -42.65 -9.95
CA ILE A 664 3.54 -43.29 -9.98
C ILE A 664 3.33 -44.77 -10.35
N VAL A 665 3.83 -45.20 -11.51
CA VAL A 665 3.66 -46.59 -12.00
C VAL A 665 4.83 -47.50 -11.64
N SER A 666 6.01 -46.93 -11.43
CA SER A 666 7.17 -47.62 -10.89
C SER A 666 8.05 -46.63 -10.14
N SER A 667 8.78 -47.13 -9.15
CA SER A 667 9.75 -46.31 -8.41
C SER A 667 10.95 -47.12 -7.96
N THR A 668 12.08 -46.44 -7.79
CA THR A 668 13.30 -46.98 -7.21
C THR A 668 13.79 -45.98 -6.17
N ASN A 669 13.94 -46.42 -4.92
CA ASN A 669 14.28 -45.56 -3.78
C ASN A 669 13.29 -44.38 -3.56
N SER A 670 12.03 -44.52 -3.97
CA SER A 670 11.02 -43.44 -3.91
C SER A 670 9.70 -43.87 -3.25
N ASN A 671 9.72 -44.91 -2.41
CA ASN A 671 8.53 -45.38 -1.66
C ASN A 671 8.00 -44.35 -0.65
N TRP A 672 8.73 -43.25 -0.46
CA TRP A 672 8.33 -42.11 0.35
C TRP A 672 7.46 -41.10 -0.39
N ALA A 673 7.45 -41.13 -1.73
CA ALA A 673 6.81 -40.13 -2.57
C ALA A 673 5.38 -40.55 -2.93
N THR A 674 4.49 -39.57 -2.92
CA THR A 674 3.12 -39.66 -3.45
C THR A 674 2.95 -38.64 -4.56
N ILE A 675 1.94 -38.82 -5.41
CA ILE A 675 1.59 -37.85 -6.44
C ILE A 675 0.11 -37.50 -6.37
N SER A 676 -0.19 -36.21 -6.41
CA SER A 676 -1.56 -35.70 -6.42
C SER A 676 -2.18 -35.76 -7.83
N ALA A 677 -3.50 -35.54 -7.89
CA ALA A 677 -4.24 -35.48 -9.15
C ALA A 677 -3.79 -34.35 -10.08
N ASN A 678 -3.16 -33.29 -9.58
CA ASN A 678 -2.62 -32.18 -10.38
C ASN A 678 -1.10 -32.30 -10.64
N GLY A 679 -0.52 -33.48 -10.42
CA GLY A 679 0.89 -33.75 -10.75
C GLY A 679 1.89 -33.10 -9.80
N VAL A 680 1.55 -32.98 -8.51
CA VAL A 680 2.48 -32.57 -7.45
C VAL A 680 2.99 -33.82 -6.76
N ILE A 681 4.31 -34.02 -6.82
CA ILE A 681 5.02 -35.07 -6.10
C ILE A 681 5.35 -34.55 -4.72
N SER A 682 5.00 -35.28 -3.65
CA SER A 682 5.28 -34.87 -2.28
C SER A 682 5.62 -36.04 -1.36
N GLY A 683 6.38 -35.76 -0.29
CA GLY A 683 6.70 -36.75 0.74
C GLY A 683 7.95 -36.39 1.56
N VAL A 684 8.51 -37.38 2.26
CA VAL A 684 9.72 -37.21 3.10
C VAL A 684 10.76 -38.27 2.72
N PRO A 685 11.84 -37.91 2.01
CA PRO A 685 12.88 -38.85 1.61
C PRO A 685 13.51 -39.58 2.81
N ARG A 686 13.74 -40.88 2.65
CA ARG A 686 14.28 -41.74 3.73
C ARG A 686 15.75 -42.09 3.58
N TYR A 687 16.25 -42.09 2.34
CA TYR A 687 17.61 -42.50 2.02
C TYR A 687 18.18 -41.58 0.95
N GLN A 688 19.46 -41.25 1.11
CA GLN A 688 20.28 -40.50 0.19
C GLN A 688 20.45 -41.25 -1.13
N GLY A 689 20.81 -40.50 -2.16
CA GLY A 689 21.04 -41.01 -3.51
C GLY A 689 20.00 -40.46 -4.46
N ARG A 690 19.60 -41.26 -5.45
CA ARG A 690 18.68 -40.82 -6.49
C ARG A 690 17.36 -41.59 -6.37
N SER A 691 16.31 -40.89 -5.99
CA SER A 691 14.94 -41.37 -6.09
C SER A 691 14.48 -41.24 -7.54
N VAL A 692 14.05 -42.34 -8.15
CA VAL A 692 13.54 -42.36 -9.52
C VAL A 692 12.09 -42.81 -9.50
N MET A 693 11.24 -42.11 -10.24
CA MET A 693 9.82 -42.41 -10.39
C MET A 693 9.46 -42.38 -11.86
N THR A 694 8.78 -43.40 -12.36
CA THR A 694 8.06 -43.27 -13.62
C THR A 694 6.65 -42.82 -13.29
N VAL A 695 6.30 -41.60 -13.70
CA VAL A 695 4.96 -41.05 -13.57
C VAL A 695 4.22 -41.25 -14.87
N GLU A 696 3.01 -41.81 -14.80
CA GLU A 696 2.09 -41.91 -15.93
C GLU A 696 1.01 -40.84 -15.79
N ALA A 697 0.84 -40.05 -16.84
CA ALA A 697 -0.34 -39.21 -17.05
C ALA A 697 -1.33 -39.99 -17.93
N THR A 698 -2.60 -40.03 -17.53
CA THR A 698 -3.70 -40.60 -18.31
C THR A 698 -4.67 -39.49 -18.68
N GLY A 699 -4.85 -39.27 -19.98
CA GLY A 699 -5.85 -38.35 -20.51
C GLY A 699 -7.26 -38.95 -20.45
N SER A 700 -8.30 -38.13 -20.60
CA SER A 700 -9.70 -38.61 -20.57
C SER A 700 -10.08 -39.57 -21.69
N ASP A 701 -9.42 -39.48 -22.84
CA ASP A 701 -9.56 -40.43 -23.96
C ASP A 701 -8.90 -41.80 -23.68
N GLY A 702 -8.29 -41.98 -22.51
CA GLY A 702 -7.57 -43.19 -22.12
C GLY A 702 -6.14 -43.28 -22.64
N SER A 703 -5.67 -42.27 -23.40
CA SER A 703 -4.27 -42.15 -23.79
C SER A 703 -3.37 -42.03 -22.55
N LYS A 704 -2.15 -42.54 -22.67
CA LYS A 704 -1.18 -42.58 -21.58
C LYS A 704 0.17 -42.10 -22.07
N ALA A 705 0.80 -41.23 -21.29
CA ALA A 705 2.18 -40.84 -21.45
C ALA A 705 2.92 -41.02 -20.14
N ARG A 706 4.23 -41.23 -20.24
CA ARG A 706 5.10 -41.46 -19.09
C ARG A 706 6.26 -40.48 -19.12
N ILE A 707 6.66 -40.07 -17.93
CA ILE A 707 7.87 -39.27 -17.70
C ILE A 707 8.68 -39.92 -16.58
N VAL A 708 10.00 -39.89 -16.71
CA VAL A 708 10.92 -40.30 -15.65
C VAL A 708 11.28 -39.08 -14.80
N VAL A 709 10.82 -39.05 -13.56
CA VAL A 709 11.16 -38.01 -12.59
C VAL A 709 12.28 -38.47 -11.69
N ARG A 710 13.33 -37.65 -11.57
CA ARG A 710 14.50 -37.90 -10.73
C ARG A 710 14.53 -36.86 -9.62
N VAL A 711 14.58 -37.32 -8.37
CA VAL A 711 14.77 -36.47 -7.19
C VAL A 711 16.15 -36.80 -6.60
N PRO A 712 17.13 -35.89 -6.71
CA PRO A 712 18.39 -36.03 -5.99
C PRO A 712 18.14 -35.85 -4.50
N VAL A 713 18.56 -36.81 -3.67
CA VAL A 713 18.36 -36.79 -2.21
C VAL A 713 19.73 -36.73 -1.53
N GLN A 714 19.98 -35.63 -0.83
CA GLN A 714 21.15 -35.44 0.01
C GLN A 714 20.99 -36.18 1.33
N ARG A 715 22.12 -36.60 1.93
CA ARG A 715 22.14 -37.16 3.29
C ARG A 715 21.57 -36.16 4.28
N LYS A 716 21.01 -36.67 5.38
CA LYS A 716 20.58 -35.85 6.50
C LYS A 716 21.71 -34.93 6.94
N HIS A 717 21.40 -33.64 7.15
CA HIS A 717 22.35 -32.59 7.53
C HIS A 717 23.46 -32.26 6.52
N ALA A 718 23.48 -32.88 5.33
CA ALA A 718 24.37 -32.45 4.25
C ALA A 718 23.81 -31.21 3.55
N GLN A 719 24.68 -30.36 3.01
CA GLN A 719 24.28 -29.15 2.28
C GLN A 719 23.34 -29.52 1.13
N LEU A 720 22.23 -28.80 1.02
CA LEU A 720 21.19 -29.15 0.04
C LEU A 720 21.68 -28.97 -1.40
N VAL A 721 22.50 -27.93 -1.65
CA VAL A 721 23.06 -27.61 -2.96
C VAL A 721 24.58 -27.49 -2.86
N GLU A 722 25.29 -28.56 -3.23
CA GLU A 722 26.77 -28.57 -3.31
C GLU A 722 27.27 -28.03 -4.66
N LYS A 723 26.46 -28.18 -5.72
CA LYS A 723 26.74 -27.67 -7.06
C LYS A 723 25.58 -26.80 -7.51
N LEU A 724 25.90 -25.59 -7.95
CA LEU A 724 24.92 -24.63 -8.47
C LEU A 724 25.18 -24.42 -9.96
N THR A 725 24.22 -24.77 -10.80
CA THR A 725 24.28 -24.53 -12.25
C THR A 725 23.51 -23.27 -12.61
N VAL A 726 24.20 -22.26 -13.14
CA VAL A 726 23.63 -20.97 -13.51
C VAL A 726 23.65 -20.82 -15.03
N LEU A 727 22.56 -20.31 -15.61
CA LEU A 727 22.39 -20.13 -17.04
C LEU A 727 21.96 -18.70 -17.36
N SER A 728 22.68 -18.00 -18.24
CA SER A 728 22.21 -16.77 -18.89
C SER A 728 21.61 -17.10 -20.24
N PHE A 729 20.37 -16.69 -20.51
CA PHE A 729 19.63 -17.08 -21.71
C PHE A 729 18.74 -15.95 -22.23
N ASN A 730 19.21 -15.24 -23.26
CA ASN A 730 18.39 -14.32 -24.04
C ASN A 730 17.32 -15.14 -24.80
N LEU A 731 16.05 -14.76 -24.68
CA LEU A 731 14.93 -15.49 -25.28
C LEU A 731 14.66 -15.10 -26.73
N TRP A 732 15.22 -14.02 -27.27
CA TRP A 732 14.91 -13.46 -28.58
C TRP A 732 13.42 -13.16 -28.75
N HIS A 733 13.01 -12.05 -28.13
CA HIS A 733 11.60 -11.64 -28.06
C HIS A 733 10.67 -12.76 -27.53
N GLY A 734 11.03 -13.34 -26.38
CA GLY A 734 10.31 -14.45 -25.76
C GLY A 734 10.44 -15.81 -26.46
N GLY A 735 11.17 -15.88 -27.57
CA GLY A 735 11.38 -17.05 -28.44
C GLY A 735 10.52 -17.04 -29.69
N THR A 736 9.75 -15.96 -29.89
CA THR A 736 8.65 -15.91 -30.87
C THR A 736 9.11 -15.99 -32.32
N GLN A 737 10.41 -15.82 -32.58
CA GLN A 737 11.01 -15.96 -33.92
C GLN A 737 11.16 -17.43 -34.36
N VAL A 738 10.90 -18.40 -33.47
CA VAL A 738 11.02 -19.84 -33.75
C VAL A 738 9.70 -20.58 -33.49
N ASN A 739 9.32 -21.44 -34.42
CA ASN A 739 8.14 -22.30 -34.29
C ASN A 739 8.30 -23.28 -33.12
N ASP A 740 7.20 -23.51 -32.39
CA ASP A 740 7.18 -24.37 -31.19
C ASP A 740 8.14 -23.94 -30.06
N TYR A 741 8.50 -22.65 -30.00
CA TYR A 741 9.51 -22.13 -29.08
C TYR A 741 9.35 -22.52 -27.61
N HIS A 742 8.13 -22.50 -27.06
CA HIS A 742 7.92 -22.88 -25.66
C HIS A 742 8.31 -24.35 -25.38
N ASN A 743 7.90 -25.31 -26.22
CA ASN A 743 8.25 -26.72 -25.97
C ASN A 743 9.76 -26.90 -26.11
N LYS A 744 10.38 -26.25 -27.11
CA LYS A 744 11.84 -26.23 -27.32
C LYS A 744 12.57 -25.63 -26.10
N GLN A 745 12.10 -24.49 -25.58
CA GLN A 745 12.62 -23.85 -24.37
C GLN A 745 12.47 -24.75 -23.14
N ILE A 746 11.32 -25.41 -22.92
CA ILE A 746 11.15 -26.36 -21.81
C ILE A 746 12.07 -27.57 -21.96
N ARG A 747 12.21 -28.15 -23.17
CA ARG A 747 13.18 -29.23 -23.42
C ARG A 747 14.61 -28.79 -23.12
N PHE A 748 14.99 -27.59 -23.55
CA PHE A 748 16.31 -27.04 -23.28
C PHE A 748 16.54 -26.81 -21.78
N LEU A 749 15.66 -26.08 -21.11
CA LEU A 749 15.83 -25.75 -19.68
C LEU A 749 15.87 -27.00 -18.80
N THR A 750 15.03 -28.00 -19.07
CA THR A 750 15.02 -29.26 -18.31
C THR A 750 16.26 -30.13 -18.56
N SER A 751 16.79 -30.16 -19.79
CA SER A 751 17.99 -30.93 -20.14
C SER A 751 19.31 -30.19 -19.84
N SER A 752 19.28 -28.87 -19.71
CA SER A 752 20.47 -28.04 -19.45
C SER A 752 21.14 -28.32 -18.10
N GLY A 753 20.38 -28.87 -17.15
CA GLY A 753 20.80 -29.03 -15.76
C GLY A 753 20.79 -27.73 -14.95
N ALA A 754 20.32 -26.61 -15.51
CA ALA A 754 20.29 -25.32 -14.82
C ALA A 754 19.45 -25.37 -13.55
N ASP A 755 19.97 -24.78 -12.48
CA ASP A 755 19.30 -24.57 -11.21
C ASP A 755 18.68 -23.17 -11.15
N VAL A 756 19.39 -22.18 -11.68
CA VAL A 756 18.95 -20.78 -11.77
C VAL A 756 19.23 -20.26 -13.18
N VAL A 757 18.25 -19.56 -13.75
CA VAL A 757 18.30 -19.04 -15.12
C VAL A 757 18.00 -17.55 -15.11
N GLY A 758 18.93 -16.72 -15.56
CA GLY A 758 18.67 -15.32 -15.92
C GLY A 758 18.21 -15.27 -17.36
N VAL A 759 17.04 -14.66 -17.61
CA VAL A 759 16.46 -14.54 -18.94
C VAL A 759 16.40 -13.08 -19.39
N GLN A 760 16.76 -12.82 -20.64
CA GLN A 760 16.76 -11.49 -21.29
C GLN A 760 15.85 -11.50 -22.52
N GLU A 761 15.49 -10.32 -23.02
CA GLU A 761 14.49 -10.14 -24.08
C GLU A 761 13.22 -10.98 -23.88
N SER A 762 12.85 -11.12 -22.61
CA SER A 762 11.83 -12.08 -22.24
C SER A 762 10.47 -11.64 -22.77
N GLN A 763 10.22 -10.34 -22.85
CA GLN A 763 8.89 -9.75 -23.00
C GLN A 763 7.94 -10.20 -21.87
N ARG A 764 7.19 -9.25 -21.31
CA ARG A 764 6.36 -9.48 -20.12
C ARG A 764 5.51 -10.76 -20.24
N GLY A 765 5.63 -11.65 -19.25
CA GLY A 765 4.83 -12.88 -19.14
C GLY A 765 5.52 -14.17 -19.59
N ASN A 766 6.59 -14.11 -20.40
CA ASN A 766 7.27 -15.34 -20.86
C ASN A 766 8.09 -16.02 -19.77
N VAL A 767 8.61 -15.28 -18.79
CA VAL A 767 9.34 -15.81 -17.63
C VAL A 767 8.40 -16.66 -16.77
N ARG A 768 7.25 -16.08 -16.39
CA ARG A 768 6.18 -16.79 -15.67
C ARG A 768 5.68 -18.02 -16.41
N ARG A 769 5.48 -17.92 -17.73
CA ARG A 769 5.06 -19.04 -18.58
C ARG A 769 6.05 -20.22 -18.50
N LEU A 770 7.36 -19.96 -18.53
CA LEU A 770 8.37 -21.02 -18.40
C LEU A 770 8.42 -21.56 -16.96
N ALA A 771 8.40 -20.69 -15.96
CA ALA A 771 8.45 -21.07 -14.54
C ALA A 771 7.26 -21.94 -14.13
N TYR A 772 6.04 -21.62 -14.59
CA TYR A 772 4.85 -22.43 -14.32
C TYR A 772 4.90 -23.81 -14.96
N ALA A 773 5.44 -23.94 -16.19
CA ALA A 773 5.62 -25.23 -16.83
C ALA A 773 6.64 -26.10 -16.09
N LEU A 774 7.74 -25.49 -15.61
CA LEU A 774 8.80 -26.16 -14.84
C LEU A 774 8.41 -26.43 -13.38
N GLY A 775 7.42 -25.71 -12.84
CA GLY A 775 7.11 -25.73 -11.41
C GLY A 775 8.17 -25.03 -10.55
N TRP A 776 8.83 -24.00 -11.08
CA TRP A 776 9.96 -23.29 -10.46
C TRP A 776 9.52 -21.91 -9.95
N TYR A 777 10.33 -21.33 -9.06
CA TYR A 777 10.19 -19.96 -8.58
C TYR A 777 10.62 -18.98 -9.67
N PHE A 778 10.06 -17.76 -9.67
CA PHE A 778 10.49 -16.74 -10.62
C PHE A 778 10.29 -15.32 -10.10
N TRP A 779 11.01 -14.40 -10.75
CA TRP A 779 10.86 -12.96 -10.69
C TRP A 779 10.96 -12.42 -12.13
N GLU A 780 10.18 -11.39 -12.48
CA GLU A 780 10.15 -10.85 -13.85
C GLU A 780 9.88 -9.34 -13.87
N THR A 781 10.46 -8.66 -14.87
CA THR A 781 10.11 -7.31 -15.31
C THR A 781 9.44 -7.37 -16.69
N ARG A 782 9.40 -6.26 -17.42
CA ARG A 782 8.97 -6.26 -18.83
C ARG A 782 9.94 -7.01 -19.75
N ASP A 783 11.23 -7.04 -19.41
CA ASP A 783 12.29 -7.40 -20.36
C ASP A 783 13.25 -8.46 -19.83
N ILE A 784 13.55 -8.43 -18.52
CA ILE A 784 14.42 -9.41 -17.85
C ILE A 784 13.66 -10.20 -16.79
N GLY A 785 14.17 -11.38 -16.42
CA GLY A 785 13.68 -12.14 -15.27
C GLY A 785 14.64 -13.21 -14.78
N ILE A 786 14.28 -13.86 -13.67
CA ILE A 786 15.05 -14.95 -13.06
C ILE A 786 14.11 -16.11 -12.79
N ILE A 787 14.49 -17.32 -13.19
CA ILE A 787 13.78 -18.58 -12.90
C ILE A 787 14.68 -19.45 -12.02
N SER A 788 14.17 -19.98 -10.92
CA SER A 788 14.96 -20.72 -9.94
C SER A 788 14.26 -22.00 -9.46
N ARG A 789 15.00 -23.12 -9.43
CA ARG A 789 14.59 -24.36 -8.76
C ARG A 789 14.39 -24.18 -7.25
N TYR A 790 15.08 -23.20 -6.67
CA TYR A 790 15.11 -22.95 -5.23
C TYR A 790 14.38 -21.65 -4.86
N PRO A 791 13.88 -21.51 -3.62
CA PRO A 791 13.07 -20.37 -3.21
C PRO A 791 13.78 -19.02 -3.40
N ILE A 792 13.08 -18.07 -4.02
CA ILE A 792 13.45 -16.65 -4.00
C ILE A 792 12.94 -16.07 -2.67
N THR A 793 13.85 -15.59 -1.82
CA THR A 793 13.55 -15.14 -0.45
C THR A 793 13.46 -13.62 -0.32
N GLN A 794 14.02 -12.87 -1.27
CA GLN A 794 14.00 -11.41 -1.28
C GLN A 794 14.12 -10.88 -2.71
N GLN A 795 13.41 -9.79 -3.00
CA GLN A 795 13.61 -8.99 -4.21
C GLN A 795 14.27 -7.67 -3.82
N TYR A 796 15.23 -7.21 -4.62
CA TYR A 796 15.88 -5.92 -4.47
C TYR A 796 15.30 -4.91 -5.47
N PRO A 797 15.47 -3.60 -5.24
CA PRO A 797 15.08 -2.58 -6.22
C PRO A 797 15.76 -2.80 -7.57
N ASP A 798 15.00 -2.62 -8.64
CA ASP A 798 15.50 -2.72 -10.01
C ASP A 798 16.32 -1.47 -10.38
N THR A 799 17.30 -1.66 -11.26
CA THR A 799 18.04 -0.58 -11.95
C THR A 799 17.43 -0.34 -13.33
N SER A 800 17.96 0.61 -14.10
CA SER A 800 17.47 0.89 -15.45
C SER A 800 17.58 -0.30 -16.43
N ALA A 801 18.48 -1.25 -16.17
CA ALA A 801 18.77 -2.37 -17.09
C ALA A 801 18.98 -3.73 -16.42
N ALA A 802 18.91 -3.80 -15.08
CA ALA A 802 19.06 -5.04 -14.33
C ALA A 802 18.12 -5.10 -13.13
N GLY A 803 17.82 -6.29 -12.66
CA GLY A 803 17.18 -6.51 -11.36
C GLY A 803 17.77 -7.71 -10.65
N SER A 804 17.48 -7.84 -9.37
CA SER A 804 18.14 -8.84 -8.54
C SER A 804 17.27 -9.43 -7.44
N VAL A 805 17.59 -10.68 -7.10
CA VAL A 805 16.88 -11.46 -6.09
C VAL A 805 17.84 -12.24 -5.22
N ARG A 806 17.43 -12.52 -3.97
CA ARG A 806 18.09 -13.46 -3.08
C ARG A 806 17.47 -14.84 -3.24
N ILE A 807 18.30 -15.88 -3.38
CA ILE A 807 17.88 -17.27 -3.54
C ILE A 807 18.44 -18.10 -2.39
N SER A 808 17.57 -18.81 -1.69
CA SER A 808 17.92 -19.74 -0.61
C SER A 808 18.28 -21.10 -1.20
N LEU A 809 19.56 -21.47 -1.17
CA LEU A 809 20.04 -22.78 -1.60
C LEU A 809 19.90 -23.84 -0.50
N ASP A 810 19.94 -23.42 0.77
CA ASP A 810 19.81 -24.31 1.92
C ASP A 810 19.29 -23.57 3.16
N GLY A 811 18.11 -22.97 3.04
CA GLY A 811 17.60 -22.04 4.05
C GLY A 811 18.52 -20.83 4.21
N THR A 812 18.62 -20.29 5.41
CA THR A 812 19.50 -19.15 5.73
C THR A 812 20.98 -19.55 5.85
N ASP A 813 21.29 -20.85 5.80
CA ASP A 813 22.67 -21.34 5.94
C ASP A 813 23.48 -21.13 4.66
N THR A 814 22.82 -21.13 3.50
CA THR A 814 23.45 -20.87 2.20
C THR A 814 22.50 -20.14 1.27
N GLU A 815 22.81 -18.88 1.00
CA GLU A 815 22.06 -18.00 0.10
C GLU A 815 23.00 -17.40 -0.95
N VAL A 816 22.43 -17.03 -2.11
CA VAL A 816 23.11 -16.26 -3.15
C VAL A 816 22.25 -15.06 -3.57
N VAL A 817 22.89 -13.96 -3.96
CA VAL A 817 22.22 -12.84 -4.64
C VAL A 817 22.52 -12.94 -6.13
N MET A 818 21.47 -12.93 -6.94
CA MET A 818 21.52 -13.07 -8.38
C MET A 818 21.05 -11.78 -9.03
N TRP A 819 21.94 -11.12 -9.77
CA TRP A 819 21.62 -10.01 -10.66
C TRP A 819 21.49 -10.50 -12.09
N ASN A 820 20.44 -10.05 -12.77
CA ASN A 820 20.22 -10.33 -14.19
C ASN A 820 20.09 -9.01 -14.97
N THR A 821 20.82 -8.85 -16.08
CA THR A 821 20.88 -7.60 -16.85
C THR A 821 20.57 -7.81 -18.34
N HIS A 822 20.04 -6.77 -18.97
CA HIS A 822 19.97 -6.61 -20.42
C HIS A 822 20.32 -5.16 -20.77
N LEU A 823 21.55 -4.93 -21.24
CA LEU A 823 22.05 -3.57 -21.51
C LEU A 823 21.63 -3.08 -22.89
N GLY A 824 21.74 -1.77 -23.14
CA GLY A 824 21.41 -1.17 -24.44
C GLY A 824 22.14 -1.83 -25.61
N TYR A 825 21.41 -2.13 -26.69
CA TYR A 825 21.96 -2.87 -27.84
C TYR A 825 22.51 -1.99 -28.97
N ASP A 826 22.02 -0.76 -29.09
CA ASP A 826 22.39 0.18 -30.17
C ASP A 826 22.89 1.52 -29.61
N PRO A 827 23.92 2.14 -30.22
CA PRO A 827 24.82 1.59 -31.25
C PRO A 827 25.67 0.41 -30.78
N TYR A 828 26.22 -0.38 -31.71
CA TYR A 828 27.08 -1.52 -31.40
C TYR A 828 28.55 -1.26 -31.78
N GLY A 829 29.44 -1.26 -30.79
CA GLY A 829 30.85 -0.85 -30.97
C GLY A 829 31.64 -1.66 -32.01
N PRO A 830 31.47 -2.99 -32.13
CA PRO A 830 32.12 -3.74 -33.21
C PRO A 830 31.69 -3.31 -34.62
N TYR A 831 30.44 -2.88 -34.83
CA TYR A 831 30.05 -2.27 -36.11
C TYR A 831 30.76 -0.93 -36.33
N ASP A 832 30.90 -0.12 -35.27
CA ASP A 832 31.59 1.16 -35.36
C ASP A 832 33.06 0.99 -35.77
N PHE A 833 33.74 -0.06 -35.30
CA PHE A 833 35.09 -0.41 -35.75
C PHE A 833 35.11 -1.03 -37.15
N CYS A 834 34.38 -2.14 -37.34
CA CYS A 834 34.52 -2.99 -38.52
C CYS A 834 33.92 -2.39 -39.78
N PHE A 835 32.87 -1.58 -39.65
CA PHE A 835 32.12 -1.06 -40.79
C PHE A 835 32.29 0.45 -40.95
N SER A 836 32.29 1.18 -39.84
CA SER A 836 32.38 2.65 -39.86
C SER A 836 33.81 3.18 -39.71
N ASN A 837 34.79 2.29 -39.45
CA ASN A 837 36.20 2.65 -39.22
C ASN A 837 36.39 3.77 -38.19
N MET A 838 35.57 3.78 -37.14
CA MET A 838 35.65 4.79 -36.09
C MET A 838 36.94 4.64 -35.26
N THR A 839 37.43 5.77 -34.76
CA THR A 839 38.56 5.80 -33.82
C THR A 839 38.13 5.25 -32.46
N ARG A 840 39.12 4.83 -31.66
CA ARG A 840 38.90 4.27 -30.32
C ARG A 840 38.14 5.23 -29.40
N ASP A 841 38.45 6.52 -29.46
CA ASP A 841 37.77 7.56 -28.67
C ASP A 841 36.32 7.76 -29.12
N GLN A 842 36.05 7.67 -30.42
CA GLN A 842 34.68 7.72 -30.94
C GLN A 842 33.86 6.52 -30.46
N VAL A 843 34.42 5.30 -30.50
CA VAL A 843 33.71 4.11 -30.01
C VAL A 843 33.45 4.18 -28.51
N LEU A 844 34.40 4.65 -27.69
CA LEU A 844 34.15 4.87 -26.25
C LEU A 844 33.00 5.85 -26.00
N LYS A 845 32.91 6.92 -26.81
CA LYS A 845 31.78 7.86 -26.74
C LYS A 845 30.47 7.19 -27.14
N ARG A 846 30.47 6.33 -28.17
CA ARG A 846 29.26 5.58 -28.59
C ARG A 846 28.83 4.52 -27.57
N GLU A 847 29.77 3.91 -26.83
CA GLU A 847 29.47 3.04 -25.68
C GLU A 847 28.78 3.79 -24.52
N GLU A 848 28.98 5.10 -24.41
CA GLU A 848 28.23 5.95 -23.48
C GLU A 848 26.86 6.31 -24.05
N GLU A 849 26.80 6.69 -25.34
CA GLU A 849 25.56 7.04 -26.05
C GLU A 849 24.57 5.87 -26.16
N SER A 850 25.04 4.63 -26.23
CA SER A 850 24.20 3.42 -26.23
C SER A 850 23.49 3.15 -24.90
N GLY A 851 23.84 3.88 -23.85
CA GLY A 851 23.35 3.66 -22.50
C GLY A 851 24.08 2.54 -21.75
N ARG A 852 24.90 1.69 -22.41
CA ARG A 852 25.58 0.58 -21.75
C ARG A 852 26.52 1.02 -20.63
N THR A 853 27.33 2.04 -20.88
CA THR A 853 28.29 2.56 -19.88
C THR A 853 27.60 3.12 -18.62
N PRO A 854 26.59 4.01 -18.73
CA PRO A 854 25.87 4.47 -17.54
C PRO A 854 25.07 3.35 -16.86
N GLN A 855 24.48 2.41 -17.62
CA GLN A 855 23.77 1.26 -17.05
C GLN A 855 24.68 0.34 -16.23
N ILE A 856 25.84 -0.08 -16.77
CA ILE A 856 26.76 -0.94 -16.01
C ILE A 856 27.33 -0.22 -14.79
N THR A 857 27.54 1.10 -14.90
CA THR A 857 27.94 1.94 -13.76
C THR A 857 26.88 1.93 -12.67
N GLU A 858 25.60 2.08 -13.03
CA GLU A 858 24.48 1.99 -12.09
C GLU A 858 24.44 0.62 -11.41
N ILE A 859 24.55 -0.47 -12.18
CA ILE A 859 24.51 -1.85 -11.67
C ILE A 859 25.66 -2.12 -10.69
N VAL A 860 26.90 -1.79 -11.05
CA VAL A 860 28.06 -1.96 -10.17
C VAL A 860 27.94 -1.11 -8.90
N ASN A 861 27.39 0.09 -9.00
CA ASN A 861 27.12 0.92 -7.81
C ASN A 861 26.00 0.36 -6.94
N GLY A 862 24.96 -0.22 -7.54
CA GLY A 862 23.86 -0.87 -6.84
C GLY A 862 24.30 -2.12 -6.07
N MET A 863 25.31 -2.83 -6.56
CA MET A 863 25.88 -4.04 -5.94
C MET A 863 26.85 -3.77 -4.78
N LYS A 864 27.08 -2.52 -4.34
CA LYS A 864 28.14 -2.20 -3.36
C LYS A 864 28.02 -2.98 -2.06
N GLU A 865 26.83 -3.05 -1.48
CA GLU A 865 26.61 -3.75 -0.23
C GLU A 865 26.81 -5.27 -0.40
N GLU A 866 26.37 -5.84 -1.51
CA GLU A 866 26.57 -7.24 -1.84
C GLU A 866 28.03 -7.57 -2.12
N LEU A 867 28.77 -6.68 -2.78
CA LEU A 867 30.19 -6.84 -3.08
C LEU A 867 31.05 -6.85 -1.81
N GLU A 868 30.68 -6.06 -0.81
CA GLU A 868 31.29 -6.04 0.53
C GLU A 868 30.92 -7.29 1.34
N ASN A 869 29.71 -7.82 1.16
CA ASN A 869 29.20 -8.99 1.87
C ASN A 869 29.34 -10.31 1.09
N ALA A 870 30.06 -10.33 -0.04
CA ALA A 870 30.14 -11.48 -0.94
C ALA A 870 30.73 -12.74 -0.25
N ASP A 871 31.59 -12.55 0.75
CA ASP A 871 32.13 -13.64 1.56
C ASP A 871 31.08 -14.31 2.44
N LYS A 872 29.93 -13.65 2.69
CA LYS A 872 28.77 -14.11 3.47
C LYS A 872 27.58 -14.55 2.61
N VAL A 873 27.29 -13.86 1.51
CA VAL A 873 26.25 -14.25 0.56
C VAL A 873 26.84 -14.07 -0.83
N ALA A 874 27.04 -15.17 -1.56
CA ALA A 874 27.75 -15.08 -2.84
C ALA A 874 26.93 -14.26 -3.83
N LEU A 875 27.62 -13.46 -4.62
CA LEU A 875 27.03 -12.54 -5.57
C LEU A 875 27.30 -13.05 -6.98
N LEU A 876 26.27 -13.04 -7.82
CA LEU A 876 26.41 -13.26 -9.26
C LEU A 876 25.76 -12.12 -10.03
N LEU A 877 26.39 -11.75 -11.14
CA LEU A 877 25.84 -10.85 -12.16
C LEU A 877 25.88 -11.58 -13.50
N MET A 878 24.71 -11.80 -14.09
CA MET A 878 24.59 -12.45 -15.39
C MET A 878 23.71 -11.65 -16.33
N GLY A 879 23.78 -11.95 -17.61
CA GLY A 879 22.85 -11.38 -18.59
C GLY A 879 23.49 -11.15 -19.94
N ASP A 880 22.75 -10.41 -20.75
CA ASP A 880 23.17 -9.93 -22.06
C ASP A 880 23.65 -8.49 -21.93
N PHE A 881 24.94 -8.29 -22.18
CA PHE A 881 25.58 -6.99 -22.01
C PHE A 881 25.63 -6.20 -23.31
N ASN A 882 25.24 -6.80 -24.44
CA ASN A 882 25.26 -6.18 -25.76
C ASN A 882 26.59 -5.47 -26.11
N ALA A 883 27.69 -5.93 -25.51
CA ALA A 883 29.04 -5.41 -25.72
C ALA A 883 30.08 -6.50 -25.45
N PRO A 884 31.18 -6.55 -26.23
CA PRO A 884 32.21 -7.57 -26.04
C PRO A 884 32.99 -7.44 -24.73
N SER A 885 33.74 -8.48 -24.38
CA SER A 885 34.65 -8.44 -23.23
C SER A 885 36.00 -7.82 -23.58
N HIS A 886 36.52 -6.98 -22.68
CA HIS A 886 37.91 -6.50 -22.74
C HIS A 886 38.94 -7.64 -22.57
N LEU A 887 38.52 -8.80 -22.04
CA LEU A 887 39.35 -10.00 -21.94
C LEU A 887 39.40 -10.79 -23.26
N ASP A 888 38.45 -10.55 -24.17
CA ASP A 888 38.36 -11.20 -25.47
C ASP A 888 38.99 -10.34 -26.56
N TRP A 889 38.77 -9.03 -26.49
CA TRP A 889 39.40 -8.04 -27.36
C TRP A 889 40.81 -7.73 -26.84
N ILE A 890 41.79 -8.51 -27.30
CA ILE A 890 43.20 -8.38 -26.99
C ILE A 890 44.05 -8.40 -28.27
N ASN A 891 45.31 -8.01 -28.20
CA ASN A 891 46.18 -8.01 -29.39
C ASN A 891 46.29 -9.38 -30.08
N ALA A 892 46.20 -10.48 -29.33
CA ALA A 892 46.26 -11.84 -29.88
C ALA A 892 45.01 -12.24 -30.69
N THR A 893 43.89 -11.53 -30.53
CA THR A 893 42.62 -11.78 -31.24
C THR A 893 42.29 -10.70 -32.27
N ARG A 894 43.25 -9.80 -32.56
CA ARG A 894 43.01 -8.63 -33.44
C ARG A 894 42.48 -8.99 -34.83
N ASP A 895 42.91 -10.12 -35.39
CA ASP A 895 42.50 -10.58 -36.72
C ASP A 895 40.99 -10.89 -36.78
N ALA A 896 40.39 -11.25 -35.63
CA ALA A 896 38.95 -11.47 -35.49
C ALA A 896 38.16 -10.17 -35.20
N HIS A 897 38.84 -9.10 -34.77
CA HIS A 897 38.26 -7.85 -34.29
C HIS A 897 38.73 -6.65 -35.13
N CYS A 898 38.75 -6.83 -36.45
CA CYS A 898 39.01 -5.76 -37.42
C CYS A 898 40.31 -4.98 -37.15
N ASP A 899 41.35 -5.72 -36.75
CA ASP A 899 42.70 -5.24 -36.47
C ASP A 899 42.84 -4.25 -35.30
N VAL A 900 41.80 -4.06 -34.48
CA VAL A 900 41.79 -3.10 -33.35
C VAL A 900 42.72 -3.50 -32.20
N GLY A 901 42.81 -4.81 -31.91
CA GLY A 901 43.55 -5.35 -30.78
C GLY A 901 42.88 -5.08 -29.42
N SER A 902 43.67 -4.83 -28.37
CA SER A 902 43.12 -4.62 -27.02
C SER A 902 42.15 -3.45 -26.96
N PHE A 903 40.96 -3.60 -26.36
CA PHE A 903 40.00 -2.48 -26.16
C PHE A 903 39.26 -2.57 -24.81
N PRO A 904 39.15 -1.47 -24.03
CA PRO A 904 38.61 -1.51 -22.68
C PRO A 904 37.08 -1.30 -22.66
N TRP A 905 36.32 -2.30 -23.09
CA TRP A 905 34.85 -2.25 -23.06
C TRP A 905 34.32 -1.98 -21.64
N PRO A 906 33.67 -0.82 -21.36
CA PRO A 906 33.27 -0.44 -20.00
C PRO A 906 32.36 -1.47 -19.32
N SER A 907 31.45 -2.06 -20.10
CA SER A 907 30.50 -3.11 -19.71
C SER A 907 31.15 -4.35 -19.10
N SER A 908 32.41 -4.64 -19.44
CA SER A 908 33.16 -5.79 -18.90
C SER A 908 34.32 -5.38 -17.99
N VAL A 909 34.90 -4.19 -18.17
CA VAL A 909 35.97 -3.67 -17.29
C VAL A 909 35.43 -3.39 -15.90
N MET A 910 34.31 -2.66 -15.80
CA MET A 910 33.78 -2.19 -14.51
C MET A 910 33.39 -3.33 -13.54
N PRO A 911 32.72 -4.42 -13.98
CA PRO A 911 32.49 -5.58 -13.12
C PRO A 911 33.79 -6.17 -12.54
N VAL A 912 34.83 -6.29 -13.36
CA VAL A 912 36.12 -6.87 -12.94
C VAL A 912 36.83 -5.93 -11.96
N GLU A 913 36.83 -4.62 -12.21
CA GLU A 913 37.38 -3.62 -11.29
C GLU A 913 36.63 -3.57 -9.94
N ALA A 914 35.33 -3.85 -9.94
CA ALA A 914 34.53 -4.01 -8.72
C ALA A 914 34.84 -5.30 -7.94
N GLY A 915 35.69 -6.16 -8.49
CA GLY A 915 36.15 -7.41 -7.88
C GLY A 915 35.26 -8.62 -8.19
N LEU A 916 34.42 -8.54 -9.23
CA LEU A 916 33.76 -9.72 -9.79
C LEU A 916 34.72 -10.49 -10.72
N ILE A 917 34.48 -11.79 -10.87
CA ILE A 917 35.29 -12.69 -11.71
C ILE A 917 34.44 -13.20 -12.86
N ASP A 918 34.91 -13.04 -14.10
CA ASP A 918 34.30 -13.63 -15.30
C ASP A 918 34.44 -15.16 -15.24
N SER A 919 33.32 -15.88 -15.09
CA SER A 919 33.36 -17.33 -14.95
C SER A 919 33.81 -18.06 -16.21
N TYR A 920 33.55 -17.51 -17.40
CA TYR A 920 33.97 -18.12 -18.67
C TYR A 920 35.48 -18.02 -18.84
N ARG A 921 36.06 -16.85 -18.61
CA ARG A 921 37.53 -16.66 -18.68
C ARG A 921 38.26 -17.32 -17.51
N LYS A 922 37.58 -17.55 -16.39
CA LYS A 922 38.11 -18.38 -15.31
C LYS A 922 38.24 -19.85 -15.73
N ALA A 923 37.33 -20.37 -16.55
CA ALA A 923 37.39 -21.73 -17.06
C ALA A 923 38.28 -21.86 -18.32
N HIS A 924 38.32 -20.82 -19.16
CA HIS A 924 39.04 -20.76 -20.44
C HIS A 924 39.88 -19.50 -20.52
N ASP A 925 41.12 -19.56 -20.04
CA ASP A 925 42.03 -18.41 -19.95
C ASP A 925 42.51 -17.88 -21.31
N ASN A 926 42.51 -18.72 -22.35
CA ASN A 926 42.99 -18.38 -23.69
C ASN A 926 41.84 -18.00 -24.66
N PRO A 927 41.64 -16.71 -24.98
CA PRO A 927 40.56 -16.27 -25.89
C PRO A 927 40.79 -16.66 -27.35
N VAL A 928 42.01 -16.98 -27.78
CA VAL A 928 42.29 -17.47 -29.14
C VAL A 928 41.84 -18.91 -29.29
N ALA A 929 42.13 -19.75 -28.29
CA ALA A 929 41.78 -21.17 -28.33
C ALA A 929 40.29 -21.40 -28.06
N THR A 930 39.67 -20.58 -27.19
CA THR A 930 38.29 -20.75 -26.77
C THR A 930 37.61 -19.37 -26.71
N PRO A 931 37.12 -18.85 -27.85
CA PRO A 931 36.61 -17.48 -27.93
C PRO A 931 35.28 -17.28 -27.20
N GLY A 932 34.46 -18.32 -27.08
CA GLY A 932 33.20 -18.24 -26.32
C GLY A 932 32.12 -17.38 -26.96
N ILE A 933 32.12 -17.29 -28.28
CA ILE A 933 31.18 -16.49 -29.07
C ILE A 933 29.73 -16.82 -28.73
N THR A 934 28.94 -15.81 -28.34
CA THR A 934 27.50 -15.93 -28.08
C THR A 934 26.65 -15.20 -29.11
N TRP A 935 27.17 -14.14 -29.73
CA TRP A 935 26.53 -13.42 -30.84
C TRP A 935 27.21 -13.76 -32.17
N SER A 936 26.52 -14.27 -33.19
CA SER A 936 25.16 -14.83 -33.19
C SER A 936 25.13 -16.22 -33.85
N PRO A 937 24.41 -17.22 -33.31
CA PRO A 937 24.13 -18.46 -34.02
C PRO A 937 23.25 -18.29 -35.27
N ILE A 938 22.55 -17.16 -35.41
CA ILE A 938 21.56 -16.91 -36.48
C ILE A 938 22.08 -15.89 -37.51
N TYR A 939 22.68 -14.79 -37.05
CA TYR A 939 23.18 -13.73 -37.91
C TYR A 939 24.66 -13.95 -38.24
N LYS A 940 24.98 -14.18 -39.53
CA LYS A 940 26.35 -14.35 -40.04
C LYS A 940 26.75 -13.34 -41.11
N ASP A 941 25.76 -12.71 -41.74
CA ASP A 941 25.90 -11.67 -42.74
C ASP A 941 25.10 -10.44 -42.30
N ASN A 942 25.64 -9.26 -42.58
CA ASN A 942 25.09 -7.96 -42.23
C ASN A 942 25.14 -7.08 -43.48
N GLU A 943 24.13 -7.25 -44.33
CA GLU A 943 23.97 -6.54 -45.60
C GLU A 943 25.18 -6.74 -46.54
N GLY A 944 25.64 -7.98 -46.68
CA GLY A 944 26.79 -8.35 -47.52
C GLY A 944 28.14 -8.16 -46.83
N ARG A 945 28.16 -7.78 -45.55
CA ARG A 945 29.36 -7.69 -44.72
C ARG A 945 29.38 -8.86 -43.75
N LYS A 946 30.57 -9.38 -43.46
CA LYS A 946 30.74 -10.43 -42.46
C LYS A 946 30.37 -9.90 -41.07
N GLU A 947 29.47 -10.57 -40.37
CA GLU A 947 29.04 -10.21 -39.02
C GLU A 947 30.21 -10.36 -38.01
N PRO A 948 30.49 -9.34 -37.18
CA PRO A 948 31.36 -9.47 -36.01
C PRO A 948 30.79 -10.49 -35.03
N MET A 949 31.61 -11.50 -34.73
CA MET A 949 31.22 -12.62 -33.88
C MET A 949 31.87 -12.43 -32.52
N ASP A 950 31.07 -12.13 -31.48
CA ASP A 950 31.54 -11.72 -30.16
C ASP A 950 30.87 -12.51 -29.02
N ARG A 951 31.48 -12.47 -27.84
CA ARG A 951 30.86 -12.94 -26.58
C ARG A 951 30.22 -11.74 -25.89
N LEU A 952 28.89 -11.72 -25.83
CA LEU A 952 28.09 -10.63 -25.25
C LEU A 952 27.36 -11.03 -23.97
N ASP A 953 27.18 -12.33 -23.76
CA ASP A 953 26.51 -12.87 -22.59
C ASP A 953 27.54 -13.30 -21.54
N PHE A 954 27.34 -12.88 -20.29
CA PHE A 954 28.30 -13.11 -19.22
C PHE A 954 27.66 -13.72 -17.98
N ILE A 955 28.48 -14.44 -17.21
CA ILE A 955 28.21 -14.81 -15.82
C ILE A 955 29.44 -14.41 -15.00
N TYR A 956 29.30 -13.36 -14.22
CA TYR A 956 30.25 -12.89 -13.22
C TYR A 956 29.88 -13.40 -11.83
N TYR A 957 30.88 -13.62 -10.97
CA TYR A 957 30.65 -14.06 -9.59
C TYR A 957 31.66 -13.48 -8.60
N LYS A 958 31.30 -13.49 -7.30
CA LYS A 958 32.19 -13.23 -6.16
C LYS A 958 31.72 -14.01 -4.93
N GLY A 959 32.66 -14.31 -4.03
CA GLY A 959 32.39 -15.00 -2.77
C GLY A 959 32.78 -16.47 -2.79
N PHE A 960 32.03 -17.32 -2.08
CA PHE A 960 32.36 -18.72 -1.81
C PHE A 960 32.04 -19.71 -2.95
N LEU A 961 31.87 -19.20 -4.18
CA LEU A 961 31.66 -20.03 -5.37
C LEU A 961 32.99 -20.32 -6.06
N GLU A 962 33.12 -21.53 -6.61
CA GLU A 962 34.29 -21.93 -7.41
C GLU A 962 33.83 -22.52 -8.74
N VAL A 963 34.35 -21.97 -9.84
CA VAL A 963 34.00 -22.43 -11.20
C VAL A 963 34.53 -23.85 -11.41
N LEU A 964 33.62 -24.79 -11.66
CA LEU A 964 33.96 -26.15 -12.09
C LEU A 964 33.99 -26.25 -13.62
N SER A 965 33.04 -25.61 -14.29
CA SER A 965 33.02 -25.48 -15.74
C SER A 965 32.19 -24.26 -16.14
N SER A 966 32.51 -23.69 -17.31
CA SER A 966 31.72 -22.64 -17.95
C SER A 966 31.72 -22.90 -19.45
N GLU A 967 30.55 -22.90 -20.07
CA GLU A 967 30.36 -23.34 -21.46
C GLU A 967 29.40 -22.41 -22.19
N VAL A 968 29.67 -22.18 -23.48
CA VAL A 968 28.66 -21.67 -24.40
C VAL A 968 27.79 -22.84 -24.83
N VAL A 969 26.49 -22.71 -24.69
CA VAL A 969 25.51 -23.77 -24.91
C VAL A 969 24.58 -23.37 -26.05
N LEU A 970 24.44 -24.31 -26.98
CA LEU A 970 23.58 -24.22 -28.16
C LEU A 970 22.97 -25.59 -28.41
N VAL A 971 21.72 -25.64 -28.86
CA VAL A 971 21.06 -26.89 -29.25
C VAL A 971 21.13 -27.06 -30.77
N GLY A 972 21.69 -28.19 -31.20
CA GLY A 972 21.74 -28.55 -32.63
C GLY A 972 22.68 -27.65 -33.44
N LYS A 973 22.35 -27.48 -34.72
CA LYS A 973 23.05 -26.61 -35.67
C LYS A 973 22.03 -25.63 -36.27
N PRO A 974 21.81 -24.47 -35.64
CA PRO A 974 20.82 -23.50 -36.10
C PRO A 974 21.08 -23.08 -37.54
N GLN A 975 20.01 -22.98 -38.32
CA GLN A 975 20.03 -22.34 -39.63
C GLN A 975 20.04 -20.82 -39.46
N GLU A 976 20.75 -20.15 -40.35
CA GLU A 976 20.88 -18.69 -40.41
C GLU A 976 19.58 -18.02 -40.90
N GLU A 977 19.43 -16.72 -40.69
CA GLU A 977 18.34 -15.95 -41.30
C GLU A 977 18.40 -16.03 -42.84
N PRO A 978 17.27 -16.23 -43.55
CA PRO A 978 15.87 -16.27 -43.08
C PRO A 978 15.32 -17.66 -42.73
N ASN A 979 16.15 -18.70 -42.72
CA ASN A 979 15.72 -20.10 -42.58
C ASN A 979 15.61 -20.59 -41.12
N HIS A 980 15.67 -19.68 -40.15
CA HIS A 980 15.77 -19.99 -38.72
C HIS A 980 14.46 -20.50 -38.08
N GLN A 981 13.31 -20.33 -38.73
CA GLN A 981 11.98 -20.51 -38.12
C GLN A 981 11.76 -21.89 -37.49
N ASP A 982 12.39 -22.95 -37.98
CA ASP A 982 12.22 -24.31 -37.47
C ASP A 982 13.40 -24.82 -36.64
N ASN A 983 14.37 -23.96 -36.30
CA ASN A 983 15.52 -24.31 -35.45
C ASN A 983 15.08 -24.92 -34.11
N GLU A 984 15.82 -25.91 -33.59
CA GLU A 984 15.61 -26.36 -32.20
C GLU A 984 16.07 -25.32 -31.19
N TRP A 985 17.09 -24.54 -31.53
CA TRP A 985 17.51 -23.39 -30.75
C TRP A 985 16.56 -22.21 -30.99
N THR A 986 16.15 -21.54 -29.93
CA THR A 986 15.05 -20.54 -29.96
C THR A 986 15.52 -19.09 -29.79
N SER A 987 16.84 -18.88 -29.79
CA SER A 987 17.45 -17.58 -29.54
C SER A 987 18.45 -17.24 -30.64
N ASP A 988 18.65 -15.96 -30.89
CA ASP A 988 19.73 -15.40 -31.70
C ASP A 988 21.04 -15.22 -30.93
N HIS A 989 21.06 -15.55 -29.63
CA HIS A 989 22.25 -15.70 -28.81
C HIS A 989 22.48 -17.17 -28.46
N ALA A 990 23.75 -17.58 -28.31
CA ALA A 990 24.06 -18.80 -27.57
C ALA A 990 24.04 -18.51 -26.06
N ALA A 991 23.58 -19.46 -25.25
CA ALA A 991 23.49 -19.27 -23.79
C ALA A 991 24.85 -19.50 -23.11
N VAL A 992 25.08 -18.89 -21.95
CA VAL A 992 26.26 -19.19 -21.12
C VAL A 992 25.82 -19.97 -19.89
N LYS A 993 26.46 -21.11 -19.65
CA LYS A 993 26.18 -22.00 -18.52
C LYS A 993 27.43 -22.21 -17.69
N THR A 994 27.35 -21.88 -16.40
CA THR A 994 28.43 -22.09 -15.45
C THR A 994 27.99 -23.02 -14.34
N VAL A 995 28.80 -24.04 -14.05
CA VAL A 995 28.63 -24.92 -12.90
C VAL A 995 29.61 -24.48 -11.82
N PHE A 996 29.07 -24.09 -10.66
CA PHE A 996 29.85 -23.73 -9.49
C PHE A 996 29.84 -24.85 -8.46
N ASN A 997 30.98 -25.07 -7.81
CA ASN A 997 31.04 -25.70 -6.50
C ASN A 997 30.68 -24.66 -5.44
N VAL A 998 29.73 -24.97 -4.57
CA VAL A 998 29.30 -24.10 -3.48
C VAL A 998 30.07 -24.51 -2.23
N LYS A 999 31.10 -23.74 -1.85
CA LYS A 999 31.96 -24.12 -0.72
C LYS A 999 31.19 -24.10 0.59
N LYS A 1000 31.28 -25.22 1.31
CA LYS A 1000 30.73 -25.35 2.66
C LYS A 1000 31.44 -24.39 3.60
N ARG A 1001 30.66 -23.65 4.39
CA ARG A 1001 31.19 -22.84 5.50
C ARG A 1001 31.38 -23.65 6.77
#